data_AF-A0A7C1D7P9-F1
#
_entry.id   AF-A0A7C1D7P9-F1
#
_cell.length_a   1.000
_cell.length_b   1.000
_cell.length_c   1.000
_cell.angle_alpha   90.00
_cell.angle_beta   90.00
_cell.angle_gamma   90.00
#
_symmetry.space_group_name_H-M   'P 1'
#
loop_
_entity.id
_entity.type
_entity.pdbx_description
1 polymer ?
#
loop_
_entity_poly.entity_id
_entity_poly.type
_entity_poly.pdbx_seq_one_letter_code
_entity_poly.pdbx_strand_id
1 'polypeptide(L)'
;MKTAKCKNLFCIILVIFLLTSFLSIPQNTKAQPDNYPKLANYFLKWDISDTDINELARWDIVILSPQALERNPQVITKLRQKNPQIKIFVYVLLQEINIDPEIVNASPFYQQIYNKVQENNWWLRDSSGQNISSWPKTWLINPAPSAPKTNGQNWADYLPGLVYNNFLKTNDWDGVFFDNAWDNLNWLNKTIDINGNGRADSQNYVDQQWQAGINQILNTIQKLAPHKLIIVNTKNNFYNNNTNGRLHETFPLPDGGVWAGGIKNYLNADFGRQPQYFIINTSTSVFGKKDDYRTFRFGLTSTLLGDGYYSFDSGDHSHSELWWYDEYNFYLGRPLSDIKNLLGPESQEIRPGVWQRDFQNALILVNSTNSEQKISFTEEFEKIKGSQDQSVNSGAIVRSVTLKPYDGIILLRRIEDIKNSPYFNGSFVRVFNKYGDSIRNGFFVYEKQFKGGNVLAKADINNNGQIEIIEADKSKVIIYDQNKNVINSFYPYGPNYNFGITLAINDFENDGFFEIVTGTMRGHGPIVKVFNHQGKELNSGFNAYHPDYKGGVNVAFCDTNGNGKKEIVTGAGYMGGPQVRIFDINGKVLSGGFFAYNANFRGGVNVACGDIDGNGIDKIVTGAGYGGSSHVRYFNSKFEPLSPGFWAFGQESRTGVRVVLADLDNDGIAEILAASPDTFTTVINK
;
A
#
# COMPACT_ATOMS: atom_id res chain seq x y z
N MET A 1 72.68 -15.36 32.46
CA MET A 1 72.26 -13.95 32.37
C MET A 1 71.48 -13.79 31.07
N LYS A 2 70.17 -13.50 31.20
CA LYS A 2 69.23 -12.89 30.23
C LYS A 2 68.93 -13.55 28.85
N THR A 3 67.65 -13.95 28.75
CA THR A 3 66.66 -13.81 27.65
C THR A 3 66.93 -14.48 26.29
N ALA A 4 66.03 -15.21 25.64
CA ALA A 4 64.67 -15.69 25.93
C ALA A 4 64.42 -16.91 25.01
N LYS A 5 63.83 -18.00 25.51
CA LYS A 5 63.57 -19.25 24.78
C LYS A 5 62.09 -19.62 24.83
N CYS A 6 61.62 -20.11 23.67
CA CYS A 6 60.53 -21.07 23.44
C CYS A 6 59.11 -20.66 23.88
N LYS A 7 58.16 -20.38 22.96
CA LYS A 7 57.53 -21.33 22.01
C LYS A 7 57.26 -22.71 22.63
N ASN A 8 56.08 -22.85 23.25
CA ASN A 8 55.19 -24.03 23.30
C ASN A 8 54.39 -24.05 24.61
N LEU A 9 53.32 -23.26 24.69
CA LEU A 9 52.21 -23.52 25.64
C LEU A 9 50.95 -22.70 25.29
N PHE A 10 50.33 -22.91 24.14
CA PHE A 10 48.99 -22.33 23.85
C PHE A 10 48.27 -23.19 22.80
N CYS A 11 47.83 -24.39 23.18
CA CYS A 11 47.00 -25.26 22.32
C CYS A 11 45.96 -26.10 23.06
N ILE A 12 45.60 -25.77 24.31
CA ILE A 12 44.55 -26.51 25.05
C ILE A 12 43.66 -25.53 25.84
N ILE A 13 43.09 -24.51 25.20
CA ILE A 13 41.86 -23.80 25.67
C ILE A 13 41.14 -23.20 24.44
N LEU A 14 40.79 -24.00 23.43
CA LEU A 14 39.97 -23.51 22.30
C LEU A 14 39.02 -24.55 21.70
N VAL A 15 38.62 -25.57 22.46
CA VAL A 15 37.72 -26.64 21.97
C VAL A 15 36.56 -26.96 22.93
N ILE A 16 36.34 -26.19 24.00
CA ILE A 16 35.18 -26.34 24.90
C ILE A 16 34.45 -25.00 25.07
N PHE A 17 34.07 -24.39 23.95
CA PHE A 17 33.08 -23.30 23.89
C PHE A 17 32.31 -23.35 22.55
N LEU A 18 31.99 -24.57 22.10
CA LEU A 18 31.24 -24.84 20.86
C LEU A 18 29.93 -25.60 21.10
N LEU A 19 29.44 -25.59 22.34
CA LEU A 19 28.09 -26.03 22.70
C LEU A 19 27.57 -25.11 23.80
N THR A 20 26.33 -24.64 23.62
CA THR A 20 25.55 -23.72 24.48
C THR A 20 25.84 -22.21 24.36
N SER A 21 25.61 -21.67 23.17
CA SER A 21 24.99 -20.35 23.02
C SER A 21 24.16 -20.32 21.74
N PHE A 22 23.04 -21.04 21.73
CA PHE A 22 21.88 -20.61 20.96
C PHE A 22 21.42 -19.29 21.59
N LEU A 23 22.11 -18.20 21.27
CA LEU A 23 21.49 -16.89 21.25
C LEU A 23 20.36 -17.05 20.25
N SER A 24 19.13 -17.10 20.76
CA SER A 24 17.93 -16.88 19.99
C SER A 24 18.13 -15.55 19.27
N ILE A 25 18.60 -15.61 18.02
CA ILE A 25 18.42 -14.50 17.08
C ILE A 25 16.92 -14.24 17.16
N PRO A 26 16.45 -13.06 17.61
CA PRO A 26 15.04 -12.74 17.49
C PRO A 26 14.74 -13.02 16.02
N GLN A 27 13.84 -13.96 15.74
CA GLN A 27 13.28 -14.05 14.40
C GLN A 27 12.91 -12.61 14.08
N ASN A 28 13.60 -12.00 13.11
CA ASN A 28 13.22 -10.70 12.59
C ASN A 28 11.78 -10.90 12.15
N THR A 29 10.86 -10.49 13.03
CA THR A 29 9.45 -10.36 12.79
C THR A 29 9.40 -9.56 11.51
N LYS A 30 8.84 -10.14 10.43
CA LYS A 30 8.60 -9.37 9.20
C LYS A 30 7.99 -8.06 9.66
N ALA A 31 8.71 -6.95 9.48
CA ALA A 31 8.16 -5.63 9.74
C ALA A 31 6.81 -5.59 9.03
N GLN A 32 5.82 -4.96 9.66
CA GLN A 32 4.59 -4.68 8.92
C GLN A 32 4.99 -4.01 7.60
N PRO A 33 4.34 -4.35 6.47
CA PRO A 33 4.71 -3.77 5.19
C PRO A 33 4.79 -2.25 5.32
N ASP A 34 5.84 -1.64 4.76
CA ASP A 34 6.02 -0.19 4.67
C ASP A 34 5.03 0.40 3.65
N ASN A 35 3.74 0.08 3.81
CA ASN A 35 2.66 0.44 2.91
C ASN A 35 1.78 1.51 3.55
N TYR A 36 2.15 2.77 3.34
CA TYR A 36 1.42 3.91 3.87
C TYR A 36 0.65 4.64 2.76
N PRO A 37 -0.60 5.06 3.02
CA PRO A 37 -1.33 4.86 4.27
C PRO A 37 -1.79 3.40 4.46
N LYS A 38 -1.73 2.91 5.70
CA LYS A 38 -2.33 1.62 6.07
C LYS A 38 -3.82 1.84 6.36
N LEU A 39 -4.68 1.00 5.81
CA LEU A 39 -6.13 1.24 5.80
C LEU A 39 -6.89 0.09 6.46
N ALA A 40 -7.86 0.44 7.29
CA ALA A 40 -8.85 -0.48 7.84
C ALA A 40 -10.26 -0.02 7.48
N ASN A 41 -11.21 -0.96 7.36
CA ASN A 41 -12.63 -0.66 7.28
C ASN A 41 -13.40 -1.45 8.34
N TYR A 42 -14.05 -0.72 9.23
CA TYR A 42 -14.99 -1.27 10.20
C TYR A 42 -16.37 -1.40 9.52
N PHE A 43 -16.66 -2.58 8.94
CA PHE A 43 -17.77 -2.76 7.99
C PHE A 43 -18.79 -3.82 8.45
N LEU A 44 -19.87 -3.38 9.10
CA LEU A 44 -20.89 -4.21 9.73
C LEU A 44 -22.14 -4.45 8.88
N LYS A 45 -22.18 -4.00 7.61
CA LYS A 45 -23.26 -4.32 6.67
C LYS A 45 -23.44 -5.84 6.53
N TRP A 46 -24.68 -6.32 6.59
CA TRP A 46 -24.99 -7.75 6.51
C TRP A 46 -24.99 -8.28 5.08
N ASP A 47 -25.66 -7.56 4.17
CA ASP A 47 -25.78 -7.99 2.77
C ASP A 47 -24.63 -7.40 1.93
N ILE A 48 -23.58 -8.20 1.73
CA ILE A 48 -22.39 -7.80 0.96
C ILE A 48 -22.50 -8.31 -0.48
N SER A 49 -22.67 -7.37 -1.42
CA SER A 49 -22.75 -7.62 -2.86
C SER A 49 -21.37 -7.81 -3.49
N ASP A 50 -21.31 -8.29 -4.74
CA ASP A 50 -20.04 -8.37 -5.50
C ASP A 50 -19.42 -6.98 -5.72
N THR A 51 -20.23 -5.92 -5.82
CA THR A 51 -19.73 -4.54 -5.87
C THR A 51 -19.08 -4.14 -4.56
N ASP A 52 -19.70 -4.45 -3.41
CA ASP A 52 -19.11 -4.18 -2.11
C ASP A 52 -17.78 -4.93 -1.94
N ILE A 53 -17.70 -6.19 -2.41
CA ILE A 53 -16.47 -6.99 -2.40
C ILE A 53 -15.36 -6.35 -3.25
N ASN A 54 -15.68 -5.83 -4.44
CA ASN A 54 -14.71 -5.15 -5.29
C ASN A 54 -14.09 -3.94 -4.58
N GLU A 55 -14.90 -3.18 -3.86
CA GLU A 55 -14.42 -2.02 -3.11
C GLU A 55 -13.66 -2.45 -1.84
N LEU A 56 -14.23 -3.34 -1.02
CA LEU A 56 -13.63 -3.80 0.25
C LEU A 56 -12.24 -4.41 0.08
N ALA A 57 -11.96 -5.03 -1.07
CA ALA A 57 -10.66 -5.60 -1.37
C ALA A 57 -9.51 -4.56 -1.37
N ARG A 58 -9.82 -3.26 -1.42
CA ARG A 58 -8.83 -2.16 -1.44
C ARG A 58 -8.25 -1.82 -0.06
N TRP A 59 -8.85 -2.31 1.03
CA TRP A 59 -8.36 -2.11 2.39
C TRP A 59 -7.38 -3.21 2.81
N ASP A 60 -6.46 -2.91 3.73
CA ASP A 60 -5.55 -3.90 4.31
C ASP A 60 -6.26 -4.76 5.36
N ILE A 61 -7.18 -4.15 6.12
CA ILE A 61 -7.96 -4.80 7.17
C ILE A 61 -9.45 -4.54 6.95
N VAL A 62 -10.27 -5.58 7.07
CA VAL A 62 -11.73 -5.45 7.16
C VAL A 62 -12.25 -6.19 8.38
N ILE A 63 -13.13 -5.53 9.13
CA ILE A 63 -13.88 -6.13 10.23
C ILE A 63 -15.30 -6.36 9.73
N LEU A 64 -15.76 -7.62 9.72
CA LEU A 64 -17.06 -7.99 9.16
C LEU A 64 -17.97 -8.60 10.22
N SER A 65 -19.26 -8.35 10.11
CA SER A 65 -20.28 -9.00 10.93
C SER A 65 -20.36 -10.52 10.66
N PRO A 66 -20.75 -11.35 11.65
CA PRO A 66 -21.07 -12.77 11.43
C PRO A 66 -22.09 -12.98 10.30
N GLN A 67 -23.10 -12.11 10.23
CA GLN A 67 -24.16 -12.11 9.24
C GLN A 67 -23.64 -12.05 7.79
N ALA A 68 -22.52 -11.34 7.56
CA ALA A 68 -21.94 -11.22 6.22
C ALA A 68 -21.59 -12.59 5.63
N LEU A 69 -21.00 -13.49 6.43
CA LEU A 69 -20.66 -14.84 6.01
C LEU A 69 -21.88 -15.77 6.00
N GLU A 70 -22.77 -15.63 7.00
CA GLU A 70 -24.01 -16.42 7.09
C GLU A 70 -24.93 -16.21 5.87
N ARG A 71 -24.94 -14.99 5.31
CA ARG A 71 -25.75 -14.61 4.14
C ARG A 71 -25.02 -14.78 2.81
N ASN A 72 -23.70 -14.62 2.80
CA ASN A 72 -22.85 -14.84 1.63
C ASN A 72 -21.60 -15.66 1.98
N PRO A 73 -21.68 -17.01 1.90
CA PRO A 73 -20.58 -17.91 2.25
C PRO A 73 -19.30 -17.71 1.42
N GLN A 74 -19.38 -17.02 0.28
CA GLN A 74 -18.24 -16.79 -0.61
C GLN A 74 -17.53 -15.46 -0.37
N VAL A 75 -18.05 -14.58 0.50
CA VAL A 75 -17.54 -13.21 0.68
C VAL A 75 -16.03 -13.16 0.96
N ILE A 76 -15.55 -13.97 1.90
CA ILE A 76 -14.13 -14.06 2.28
C ILE A 76 -13.28 -14.61 1.13
N THR A 77 -13.76 -15.65 0.44
CA THR A 77 -13.02 -16.26 -0.67
C THR A 77 -12.87 -15.26 -1.82
N LYS A 78 -13.94 -14.54 -2.19
CA LYS A 78 -13.91 -13.54 -3.25
C LYS A 78 -13.06 -12.32 -2.88
N LEU A 79 -13.07 -11.89 -1.61
CA LEU A 79 -12.16 -10.85 -1.12
C LEU A 79 -10.70 -11.27 -1.31
N ARG A 80 -10.33 -12.49 -0.87
CA ARG A 80 -8.96 -12.99 -0.99
C ARG A 80 -8.50 -13.26 -2.43
N GLN A 81 -9.42 -13.55 -3.34
CA GLN A 81 -9.11 -13.63 -4.77
C GLN A 81 -8.65 -12.27 -5.34
N LYS A 82 -9.12 -11.16 -4.76
CA LYS A 82 -8.79 -9.80 -5.20
C LYS A 82 -7.64 -9.19 -4.42
N ASN A 83 -7.59 -9.45 -3.12
CA ASN A 83 -6.51 -9.02 -2.24
C ASN A 83 -6.09 -10.22 -1.37
N PRO A 84 -5.07 -10.99 -1.80
CA PRO A 84 -4.58 -12.14 -1.03
C PRO A 84 -3.97 -11.79 0.33
N GLN A 85 -3.60 -10.52 0.55
CA GLN A 85 -2.95 -10.05 1.79
C GLN A 85 -3.94 -9.48 2.81
N ILE A 86 -5.20 -9.26 2.42
CA ILE A 86 -6.24 -8.68 3.29
C ILE A 86 -6.39 -9.45 4.60
N LYS A 87 -6.51 -8.73 5.71
CA LYS A 87 -6.83 -9.29 7.03
C LYS A 87 -8.30 -9.15 7.32
N ILE A 88 -8.96 -10.27 7.62
CA ILE A 88 -10.40 -10.31 7.83
C ILE A 88 -10.69 -10.77 9.26
N PHE A 89 -11.35 -9.90 10.03
CA PHE A 89 -11.71 -10.16 11.42
C PHE A 89 -13.22 -10.28 11.59
N VAL A 90 -13.67 -11.27 12.35
CA VAL A 90 -15.08 -11.37 12.73
C VAL A 90 -15.39 -10.41 13.86
N TYR A 91 -16.42 -9.61 13.71
CA TYR A 91 -16.95 -8.73 14.75
C TYR A 91 -17.75 -9.52 15.78
N VAL A 92 -17.39 -9.40 17.07
CA VAL A 92 -18.10 -10.05 18.18
C VAL A 92 -18.21 -9.09 19.35
N LEU A 93 -19.43 -8.89 19.86
CA LEU A 93 -19.63 -8.19 21.13
C LEU A 93 -19.13 -9.05 22.29
N LEU A 94 -18.24 -8.50 23.12
CA LEU A 94 -17.58 -9.27 24.18
C LEU A 94 -18.47 -9.51 25.42
N GLN A 95 -19.25 -8.50 25.80
CA GLN A 95 -19.95 -8.42 27.09
C GLN A 95 -21.33 -7.79 27.00
N GLU A 96 -21.85 -7.67 25.79
CA GLU A 96 -23.15 -7.10 25.48
C GLU A 96 -23.82 -7.91 24.38
N ILE A 97 -25.13 -7.88 24.32
CA ILE A 97 -25.89 -8.36 23.16
C ILE A 97 -27.08 -7.44 22.91
N ASN A 98 -27.39 -7.22 21.63
CA ASN A 98 -28.65 -6.60 21.23
C ASN A 98 -29.78 -7.61 21.38
N ILE A 99 -30.82 -7.27 22.14
CA ILE A 99 -31.96 -8.14 22.44
C ILE A 99 -33.15 -7.90 21.50
N ASP A 100 -33.00 -7.04 20.49
CA ASP A 100 -34.01 -6.86 19.45
C ASP A 100 -34.20 -8.17 18.65
N PRO A 101 -35.41 -8.73 18.60
CA PRO A 101 -35.68 -9.94 17.84
C PRO A 101 -35.26 -9.85 16.37
N GLU A 102 -35.31 -8.67 15.74
CA GLU A 102 -34.88 -8.53 14.34
C GLU A 102 -33.37 -8.76 14.20
N ILE A 103 -32.57 -8.26 15.13
CA ILE A 103 -31.11 -8.39 15.12
C ILE A 103 -30.69 -9.78 15.56
N VAL A 104 -31.27 -10.29 16.64
CA VAL A 104 -31.00 -11.65 17.14
C VAL A 104 -31.37 -12.67 16.06
N ASN A 105 -32.55 -12.57 15.47
CA ASN A 105 -33.01 -13.57 14.50
C ASN A 105 -32.29 -13.48 13.15
N ALA A 106 -31.63 -12.37 12.85
CA ALA A 106 -30.86 -12.20 11.61
C ALA A 106 -29.55 -13.01 11.58
N SER A 107 -29.13 -13.62 12.70
CA SER A 107 -27.89 -14.40 12.79
C SER A 107 -28.03 -15.64 13.68
N PRO A 108 -27.85 -16.86 13.14
CA PRO A 108 -27.75 -18.08 13.96
C PRO A 108 -26.75 -17.97 15.12
N PHE A 109 -25.61 -17.30 14.93
CA PHE A 109 -24.65 -17.06 16.00
C PHE A 109 -25.23 -16.23 17.16
N TYR A 110 -25.87 -15.09 16.86
CA TYR A 110 -26.48 -14.26 17.91
C TYR A 110 -27.73 -14.90 18.52
N GLN A 111 -28.53 -15.66 17.77
CA GLN A 111 -29.61 -16.48 18.34
C GLN A 111 -29.06 -17.47 19.38
N GLN A 112 -27.95 -18.14 19.08
CA GLN A 112 -27.33 -19.08 20.00
C GLN A 112 -26.83 -18.39 21.28
N ILE A 113 -26.21 -17.21 21.16
CA ILE A 113 -25.80 -16.41 22.33
C ILE A 113 -27.03 -16.04 23.15
N TYR A 114 -28.03 -15.40 22.54
CA TYR A 114 -29.22 -14.93 23.25
C TYR A 114 -29.92 -16.07 24.01
N ASN A 115 -30.17 -17.19 23.33
CA ASN A 115 -30.83 -18.34 23.94
C ASN A 115 -30.03 -18.90 25.11
N LYS A 116 -28.70 -19.03 24.98
CA LYS A 116 -27.86 -19.59 26.04
C LYS A 116 -27.72 -18.66 27.24
N VAL A 117 -27.55 -17.36 27.01
CA VAL A 117 -27.49 -16.38 28.09
C VAL A 117 -28.82 -16.30 28.83
N GLN A 118 -29.95 -16.34 28.11
CA GLN A 118 -31.29 -16.33 28.68
C GLN A 118 -31.59 -17.61 29.48
N GLU A 119 -31.29 -18.79 28.92
CA GLU A 119 -31.49 -20.10 29.57
C GLU A 119 -30.71 -20.21 30.90
N ASN A 120 -29.47 -19.70 30.92
CA ASN A 120 -28.57 -19.85 32.05
C ASN A 120 -28.55 -18.63 32.99
N ASN A 121 -29.29 -17.58 32.65
CA ASN A 121 -29.39 -16.32 33.39
C ASN A 121 -28.03 -15.63 33.66
N TRP A 122 -27.17 -15.52 32.63
CA TRP A 122 -25.83 -14.93 32.74
C TRP A 122 -25.79 -13.39 32.64
N TRP A 123 -26.93 -12.72 32.78
CA TRP A 123 -27.04 -11.26 32.68
C TRP A 123 -26.27 -10.55 33.81
N LEU A 124 -25.67 -9.40 33.49
CA LEU A 124 -25.21 -8.47 34.52
C LEU A 124 -26.43 -7.78 35.14
N ARG A 125 -26.52 -7.79 36.47
CA ARG A 125 -27.65 -7.24 37.20
C ARG A 125 -27.22 -6.17 38.19
N ASP A 126 -28.15 -5.27 38.46
CA ASP A 126 -28.05 -4.39 39.62
C ASP A 126 -28.51 -5.12 40.90
N SER A 127 -28.26 -4.49 42.05
CA SER A 127 -28.67 -5.03 43.35
C SER A 127 -30.18 -5.19 43.55
N SER A 128 -31.01 -4.64 42.66
CA SER A 128 -32.46 -4.88 42.64
C SER A 128 -32.85 -6.11 41.79
N GLY A 129 -31.88 -6.72 41.13
CA GLY A 129 -32.05 -7.85 40.24
C GLY A 129 -32.44 -7.47 38.80
N GLN A 130 -32.39 -6.21 38.41
CA GLN A 130 -32.68 -5.77 37.04
C GLN A 130 -31.47 -5.90 36.14
N ASN A 131 -31.70 -6.26 34.87
CA ASN A 131 -30.64 -6.35 33.86
C ASN A 131 -30.09 -4.95 33.55
N ILE A 132 -28.78 -4.85 33.43
CA ILE A 132 -28.09 -3.60 33.11
C ILE A 132 -27.96 -3.44 31.59
N SER A 133 -28.13 -2.20 31.13
CA SER A 133 -28.06 -1.80 29.72
C SER A 133 -27.24 -0.53 29.58
N SER A 134 -26.37 -0.46 28.57
CA SER A 134 -25.62 0.73 28.18
C SER A 134 -26.25 1.47 27.01
N TRP A 135 -26.98 0.76 26.14
CA TRP A 135 -27.62 1.31 24.94
C TRP A 135 -29.05 0.77 24.75
N PRO A 136 -29.98 1.52 24.12
CA PRO A 136 -31.32 1.05 23.85
C PRO A 136 -31.35 -0.35 23.20
N LYS A 137 -32.19 -1.24 23.73
CA LYS A 137 -32.34 -2.63 23.27
C LYS A 137 -31.07 -3.50 23.38
N THR A 138 -30.13 -3.15 24.26
CA THR A 138 -28.98 -4.01 24.58
C THR A 138 -29.02 -4.42 26.05
N TRP A 139 -28.48 -5.59 26.38
CA TRP A 139 -28.22 -6.02 27.75
C TRP A 139 -26.77 -6.46 27.93
N LEU A 140 -26.21 -6.14 29.08
CA LEU A 140 -24.88 -6.57 29.48
C LEU A 140 -24.90 -8.01 30.02
N ILE A 141 -23.89 -8.77 29.64
CA ILE A 141 -23.65 -10.15 30.07
C ILE A 141 -22.51 -10.12 31.08
N ASN A 142 -22.62 -10.86 32.17
CA ASN A 142 -21.64 -10.84 33.25
C ASN A 142 -20.44 -11.75 32.93
N PRO A 143 -19.24 -11.21 32.61
CA PRO A 143 -18.05 -12.01 32.32
C PRO A 143 -17.33 -12.43 33.60
N ALA A 144 -17.74 -11.99 34.79
CA ALA A 144 -16.98 -12.18 36.00
C ALA A 144 -16.75 -13.67 36.32
N PRO A 145 -15.55 -14.07 36.73
CA PRO A 145 -15.30 -15.41 37.25
C PRO A 145 -16.15 -15.72 38.49
N SER A 146 -16.49 -14.69 39.27
CA SER A 146 -17.40 -14.80 40.43
C SER A 146 -18.88 -14.89 40.05
N ALA A 147 -19.26 -14.72 38.78
CA ALA A 147 -20.66 -14.80 38.36
C ALA A 147 -21.22 -16.22 38.59
N PRO A 148 -22.53 -16.34 38.91
CA PRO A 148 -23.17 -17.64 39.10
C PRO A 148 -22.96 -18.57 37.90
N LYS A 149 -22.59 -19.82 38.19
CA LYS A 149 -22.39 -20.85 37.18
C LYS A 149 -23.63 -21.72 37.04
N THR A 150 -24.00 -21.99 35.80
CA THR A 150 -25.07 -22.94 35.45
C THR A 150 -24.43 -24.12 34.74
N ASN A 151 -24.65 -25.34 35.22
CA ASN A 151 -23.98 -26.55 34.74
C ASN A 151 -22.43 -26.44 34.72
N GLY A 152 -21.87 -25.74 35.71
CA GLY A 152 -20.42 -25.57 35.85
C GLY A 152 -19.78 -24.52 34.96
N GLN A 153 -20.55 -23.77 34.17
CA GLN A 153 -20.06 -22.72 33.27
C GLN A 153 -20.73 -21.37 33.53
N ASN A 154 -19.99 -20.30 33.27
CA ASN A 154 -20.53 -18.94 33.09
C ASN A 154 -20.15 -18.39 31.71
N TRP A 155 -20.44 -17.11 31.46
CA TRP A 155 -20.15 -16.47 30.18
C TRP A 155 -18.69 -16.55 29.76
N ALA A 156 -17.76 -16.30 30.70
CA ALA A 156 -16.32 -16.34 30.41
C ALA A 156 -15.79 -17.74 30.11
N ASP A 157 -16.47 -18.80 30.57
CA ASP A 157 -16.19 -20.18 30.19
C ASP A 157 -16.77 -20.53 28.80
N TYR A 158 -17.90 -19.92 28.42
CA TYR A 158 -18.68 -20.31 27.24
C TYR A 158 -18.27 -19.60 25.95
N LEU A 159 -18.15 -18.26 25.97
CA LEU A 159 -17.90 -17.47 24.76
C LEU A 159 -16.65 -17.90 23.96
N PRO A 160 -15.48 -18.18 24.58
CA PRO A 160 -14.28 -18.60 23.85
C PRO A 160 -14.50 -19.82 22.95
N GLY A 161 -15.17 -20.85 23.48
CA GLY A 161 -15.45 -22.07 22.73
C GLY A 161 -16.43 -21.84 21.59
N LEU A 162 -17.41 -20.96 21.80
CA LEU A 162 -18.38 -20.60 20.77
C LEU A 162 -17.73 -19.87 19.60
N VAL A 163 -16.92 -18.84 19.87
CA VAL A 163 -16.18 -18.08 18.85
C VAL A 163 -15.21 -18.97 18.10
N TYR A 164 -14.50 -19.85 18.83
CA TYR A 164 -13.60 -20.80 18.22
C TYR A 164 -14.30 -21.74 17.24
N ASN A 165 -15.37 -22.38 17.68
CA ASN A 165 -16.06 -23.39 16.88
C ASN A 165 -16.76 -22.81 15.64
N ASN A 166 -17.29 -21.58 15.72
CA ASN A 166 -17.99 -20.96 14.60
C ASN A 166 -17.06 -20.25 13.62
N PHE A 167 -15.95 -19.66 14.06
CA PHE A 167 -15.13 -18.78 13.22
C PHE A 167 -13.66 -19.14 13.19
N LEU A 168 -13.03 -19.33 14.35
CA LEU A 168 -11.56 -19.39 14.42
C LEU A 168 -10.99 -20.78 14.12
N LYS A 169 -11.82 -21.82 14.07
CA LYS A 169 -11.41 -23.18 13.69
C LYS A 169 -11.10 -23.32 12.20
N THR A 170 -11.72 -22.50 11.34
CA THR A 170 -11.45 -22.50 9.90
C THR A 170 -10.34 -21.50 9.55
N ASN A 171 -9.87 -21.54 8.31
CA ASN A 171 -8.92 -20.56 7.79
C ASN A 171 -9.60 -19.34 7.17
N ASP A 172 -10.92 -19.23 7.25
CA ASP A 172 -11.65 -18.12 6.63
C ASP A 172 -11.33 -16.79 7.32
N TRP A 173 -11.30 -16.76 8.65
CA TRP A 173 -11.01 -15.56 9.44
C TRP A 173 -9.55 -15.51 9.87
N ASP A 174 -8.88 -14.36 9.75
CA ASP A 174 -7.53 -14.15 10.29
C ASP A 174 -7.57 -13.98 11.83
N GLY A 175 -8.69 -13.52 12.36
CA GLY A 175 -8.86 -13.28 13.78
C GLY A 175 -10.27 -12.86 14.18
N VAL A 176 -10.37 -12.39 15.42
CA VAL A 176 -11.60 -11.83 16.00
C VAL A 176 -11.35 -10.39 16.44
N PHE A 177 -12.33 -9.53 16.17
CA PHE A 177 -12.44 -8.20 16.72
C PHE A 177 -13.50 -8.23 17.82
N PHE A 178 -13.07 -8.00 19.07
CA PHE A 178 -13.96 -7.92 20.21
C PHE A 178 -14.33 -6.48 20.50
N ASP A 179 -15.58 -6.15 20.28
CA ASP A 179 -16.10 -4.84 20.63
C ASP A 179 -16.50 -4.78 22.12
N ASN A 180 -16.56 -3.56 22.65
CA ASN A 180 -16.88 -3.24 24.03
C ASN A 180 -15.92 -3.88 25.04
N ALA A 181 -14.61 -3.87 24.82
CA ALA A 181 -13.62 -4.36 25.79
C ALA A 181 -13.32 -3.31 26.87
N TRP A 182 -14.34 -2.95 27.67
CA TRP A 182 -14.24 -1.96 28.75
C TRP A 182 -13.49 -2.53 29.97
N ASP A 183 -12.63 -1.71 30.58
CA ASP A 183 -11.85 -2.06 31.78
C ASP A 183 -12.58 -1.77 33.10
N ASN A 184 -13.64 -0.97 33.08
CA ASN A 184 -14.44 -0.64 34.26
C ASN A 184 -15.89 -0.29 33.87
N LEU A 185 -16.76 -0.22 34.87
CA LEU A 185 -18.19 0.05 34.70
C LEU A 185 -18.68 1.30 35.46
N ASN A 186 -17.79 2.10 36.04
CA ASN A 186 -18.12 3.21 36.94
C ASN A 186 -19.03 4.25 36.27
N TRP A 187 -18.83 4.45 34.96
CA TRP A 187 -19.57 5.40 34.14
C TRP A 187 -21.05 5.06 33.97
N LEU A 188 -21.46 3.81 34.23
CA LEU A 188 -22.88 3.41 34.21
C LEU A 188 -23.67 4.00 35.37
N ASN A 189 -23.00 4.39 36.47
CA ASN A 189 -23.62 4.91 37.69
C ASN A 189 -24.75 4.01 38.23
N LYS A 190 -24.49 2.70 38.33
CA LYS A 190 -25.41 1.67 38.81
C LYS A 190 -24.84 0.93 40.03
N THR A 191 -25.72 0.43 40.89
CA THR A 191 -25.34 -0.48 41.99
C THR A 191 -25.21 -1.90 41.46
N ILE A 192 -24.01 -2.34 41.09
CA ILE A 192 -23.78 -3.63 40.43
C ILE A 192 -23.71 -4.76 41.46
N ASP A 193 -24.37 -5.88 41.18
CA ASP A 193 -24.23 -7.17 41.88
C ASP A 193 -23.50 -8.14 40.93
N ILE A 194 -22.16 -8.13 40.99
CA ILE A 194 -21.34 -8.85 40.00
C ILE A 194 -21.18 -10.33 40.34
N ASN A 195 -21.38 -10.72 41.61
CA ASN A 195 -21.34 -12.11 42.05
C ASN A 195 -22.74 -12.76 42.15
N GLY A 196 -23.82 -12.00 41.96
CA GLY A 196 -25.19 -12.49 41.93
C GLY A 196 -25.74 -12.90 43.30
N ASN A 197 -25.25 -12.30 44.39
CA ASN A 197 -25.66 -12.63 45.76
C ASN A 197 -26.86 -11.81 46.26
N GLY A 198 -27.41 -10.93 45.43
CA GLY A 198 -28.52 -10.02 45.74
C GLY A 198 -28.11 -8.77 46.50
N ARG A 199 -26.81 -8.44 46.56
CA ARG A 199 -26.27 -7.23 47.22
C ARG A 199 -25.36 -6.49 46.28
N ALA A 200 -25.34 -5.16 46.41
CA ALA A 200 -24.39 -4.34 45.68
C ALA A 200 -22.96 -4.64 46.13
N ASP A 201 -22.07 -4.86 45.16
CA ASP A 201 -20.65 -5.04 45.40
C ASP A 201 -19.91 -3.70 45.35
N SER A 202 -18.75 -3.61 46.00
CA SER A 202 -17.91 -2.41 45.95
C SER A 202 -17.34 -2.20 44.53
N GLN A 203 -17.18 -0.95 44.10
CA GLN A 203 -16.68 -0.64 42.75
C GLN A 203 -15.33 -1.30 42.45
N ASN A 204 -14.39 -1.28 43.40
CA ASN A 204 -13.09 -1.93 43.23
C ASN A 204 -13.21 -3.44 42.97
N TYR A 205 -14.15 -4.11 43.64
CA TYR A 205 -14.40 -5.53 43.43
C TYR A 205 -15.06 -5.80 42.08
N VAL A 206 -16.02 -4.95 41.68
CA VAL A 206 -16.66 -5.00 40.35
C VAL A 206 -15.61 -4.90 39.25
N ASP A 207 -14.75 -3.87 39.29
CA ASP A 207 -13.72 -3.65 38.27
C ASP A 207 -12.74 -4.83 38.20
N GLN A 208 -12.28 -5.33 39.35
CA GLN A 208 -11.38 -6.50 39.40
C GLN A 208 -12.00 -7.76 38.78
N GLN A 209 -13.26 -8.07 39.11
CA GLN A 209 -13.94 -9.24 38.58
C GLN A 209 -14.26 -9.10 37.08
N TRP A 210 -14.64 -7.90 36.64
CA TRP A 210 -14.90 -7.58 35.24
C TRP A 210 -13.64 -7.80 34.39
N GLN A 211 -12.53 -7.19 34.81
CA GLN A 211 -11.21 -7.31 34.19
C GLN A 211 -10.71 -8.76 34.17
N ALA A 212 -10.90 -9.51 35.25
CA ALA A 212 -10.51 -10.92 35.32
C ALA A 212 -11.31 -11.78 34.33
N GLY A 213 -12.60 -11.49 34.16
CA GLY A 213 -13.48 -12.17 33.21
C GLY A 213 -13.07 -11.97 31.76
N ILE A 214 -12.84 -10.72 31.37
CA ILE A 214 -12.35 -10.40 30.03
C ILE A 214 -10.98 -11.04 29.78
N ASN A 215 -10.05 -10.93 30.72
CA ASN A 215 -8.75 -11.59 30.59
C ASN A 215 -8.89 -13.12 30.46
N GLN A 216 -9.81 -13.75 31.18
CA GLN A 216 -10.09 -15.17 31.03
C GLN A 216 -10.56 -15.51 29.61
N ILE A 217 -11.48 -14.73 29.04
CA ILE A 217 -11.99 -14.92 27.68
C ILE A 217 -10.84 -14.82 26.67
N LEU A 218 -10.09 -13.72 26.69
CA LEU A 218 -8.99 -13.47 25.73
C LEU A 218 -7.90 -14.54 25.83
N ASN A 219 -7.48 -14.92 27.04
CA ASN A 219 -6.51 -15.98 27.27
C ASN A 219 -7.00 -17.34 26.77
N THR A 220 -8.28 -17.66 26.95
CA THR A 220 -8.85 -18.93 26.52
C THR A 220 -8.91 -19.01 25.00
N ILE A 221 -9.30 -17.92 24.32
CA ILE A 221 -9.28 -17.86 22.86
C ILE A 221 -7.86 -18.01 22.32
N GLN A 222 -6.88 -17.34 22.93
CA GLN A 222 -5.48 -17.50 22.56
C GLN A 222 -5.01 -18.96 22.70
N LYS A 223 -5.45 -19.69 23.72
CA LYS A 223 -5.11 -21.11 23.89
C LYS A 223 -5.80 -22.00 22.85
N LEU A 224 -7.07 -21.72 22.53
CA LEU A 224 -7.84 -22.48 21.54
C LEU A 224 -7.36 -22.22 20.10
N ALA A 225 -6.91 -21.00 19.80
CA ALA A 225 -6.51 -20.55 18.48
C ALA A 225 -5.21 -19.73 18.51
N PRO A 226 -4.05 -20.35 18.82
CA PRO A 226 -2.78 -19.62 19.05
C PRO A 226 -2.26 -18.85 17.84
N HIS A 227 -2.65 -19.26 16.64
CA HIS A 227 -2.26 -18.63 15.36
C HIS A 227 -3.22 -17.53 14.89
N LYS A 228 -4.35 -17.31 15.58
CA LYS A 228 -5.33 -16.29 15.22
C LYS A 228 -5.04 -14.99 15.95
N LEU A 229 -5.44 -13.89 15.30
CA LEU A 229 -5.25 -12.54 15.80
C LEU A 229 -6.44 -12.12 16.67
N ILE A 230 -6.18 -11.30 17.68
CA ILE A 230 -7.22 -10.73 18.56
C ILE A 230 -7.07 -9.22 18.58
N ILE A 231 -8.08 -8.49 18.13
CA ILE A 231 -8.15 -7.02 18.24
C ILE A 231 -9.33 -6.68 19.16
N VAL A 232 -9.21 -5.63 19.96
CA VAL A 232 -10.27 -5.19 20.88
C VAL A 232 -10.63 -3.72 20.64
N ASN A 233 -11.90 -3.33 20.80
CA ASN A 233 -12.26 -1.92 20.96
C ASN A 233 -12.05 -1.51 22.43
N THR A 234 -11.06 -0.67 22.70
CA THR A 234 -10.77 -0.19 24.06
C THR A 234 -9.97 1.11 24.07
N LYS A 235 -10.02 1.84 25.19
CA LYS A 235 -9.37 3.16 25.34
C LYS A 235 -7.96 3.10 25.93
N ASN A 236 -7.54 1.96 26.49
CA ASN A 236 -6.31 1.84 27.26
C ASN A 236 -5.57 0.52 26.97
N ASN A 237 -4.44 0.31 27.65
CA ASN A 237 -3.56 -0.83 27.38
C ASN A 237 -3.87 -2.06 28.24
N PHE A 238 -5.01 -2.09 28.94
CA PHE A 238 -5.25 -3.04 30.02
C PHE A 238 -5.19 -4.51 29.57
N TYR A 239 -5.64 -4.79 28.34
CA TYR A 239 -5.73 -6.15 27.81
C TYR A 239 -4.60 -6.54 26.86
N ASN A 240 -3.61 -5.68 26.63
CA ASN A 240 -2.71 -5.79 25.49
C ASN A 240 -1.86 -7.06 25.50
N ASN A 241 -1.46 -7.58 26.67
CA ASN A 241 -0.72 -8.85 26.77
C ASN A 241 -1.41 -10.03 26.07
N ASN A 242 -2.73 -9.98 25.91
CA ASN A 242 -3.55 -11.04 25.33
C ASN A 242 -4.08 -10.68 23.94
N THR A 243 -3.74 -9.51 23.40
CA THR A 243 -4.22 -9.03 22.10
C THR A 243 -3.07 -8.74 21.13
N ASN A 244 -3.42 -8.60 19.87
CA ASN A 244 -2.57 -8.19 18.77
C ASN A 244 -2.80 -6.73 18.40
N GLY A 245 -3.58 -5.97 19.16
CA GLY A 245 -3.97 -4.62 18.76
C GLY A 245 -5.26 -4.16 19.40
N ARG A 246 -5.61 -2.91 19.09
CA ARG A 246 -6.89 -2.32 19.45
C ARG A 246 -7.38 -1.37 18.37
N LEU A 247 -8.67 -1.12 18.40
CA LEU A 247 -9.29 -0.02 17.69
C LEU A 247 -9.58 1.11 18.69
N HIS A 248 -9.30 2.33 18.26
CA HIS A 248 -9.67 3.56 18.94
C HIS A 248 -10.76 4.26 18.14
N GLU A 249 -11.99 4.09 18.58
CA GLU A 249 -13.17 4.71 17.99
C GLU A 249 -13.26 6.20 18.31
N THR A 250 -13.97 6.95 17.47
CA THR A 250 -14.28 8.38 17.65
C THR A 250 -13.05 9.29 17.79
N PHE A 251 -11.89 8.89 17.25
CA PHE A 251 -10.71 9.76 17.22
C PHE A 251 -11.06 11.11 16.54
N PRO A 252 -10.54 12.26 16.99
CA PRO A 252 -9.61 12.50 18.11
C PRO A 252 -10.30 12.61 19.49
N LEU A 253 -11.60 12.35 19.59
CA LEU A 253 -12.43 12.63 20.77
C LEU A 253 -13.29 11.41 21.19
N PRO A 254 -12.91 10.65 22.22
CA PRO A 254 -13.81 9.64 22.78
C PRO A 254 -14.23 9.99 24.21
N ASP A 255 -14.81 11.17 24.48
CA ASP A 255 -15.27 11.67 25.80
C ASP A 255 -14.36 12.72 26.50
N GLY A 256 -14.14 13.88 25.84
CA GLY A 256 -13.68 15.10 26.54
C GLY A 256 -12.16 15.37 26.60
N GLY A 257 -11.33 14.64 25.86
CA GLY A 257 -9.88 14.89 25.78
C GLY A 257 -9.46 15.56 24.47
N VAL A 258 -8.59 16.58 24.52
CA VAL A 258 -8.01 17.22 23.32
C VAL A 258 -7.19 16.23 22.48
N TRP A 259 -7.02 16.48 21.17
CA TRP A 259 -6.18 15.71 20.23
C TRP A 259 -4.86 15.18 20.82
N ALA A 260 -4.19 15.99 21.65
CA ALA A 260 -2.93 15.61 22.30
C ALA A 260 -3.06 14.36 23.20
N GLY A 261 -4.17 14.18 23.90
CA GLY A 261 -4.43 13.01 24.73
C GLY A 261 -4.59 11.73 23.89
N GLY A 262 -5.41 11.80 22.84
CA GLY A 262 -5.62 10.69 21.91
C GLY A 262 -4.33 10.29 21.19
N ILE A 263 -3.58 11.26 20.66
CA ILE A 263 -2.29 10.99 20.00
C ILE A 263 -1.26 10.45 20.98
N LYS A 264 -1.17 10.99 22.20
CA LYS A 264 -0.26 10.44 23.21
C LYS A 264 -0.61 9.00 23.57
N ASN A 265 -1.90 8.67 23.67
CA ASN A 265 -2.38 7.32 23.92
C ASN A 265 -2.07 6.37 22.76
N TYR A 266 -2.15 6.84 21.51
CA TYR A 266 -1.79 6.08 20.31
C TYR A 266 -0.29 5.85 20.18
N LEU A 267 0.52 6.92 20.19
CA LEU A 267 1.96 6.83 19.92
C LEU A 267 2.75 6.09 21.01
N ASN A 268 2.23 6.08 22.25
CA ASN A 268 2.87 5.38 23.38
C ASN A 268 2.20 4.04 23.70
N ALA A 269 1.27 3.56 22.89
CA ALA A 269 0.58 2.32 23.23
C ALA A 269 1.44 1.08 22.97
N ASP A 270 1.43 0.18 23.95
CA ASP A 270 2.07 -1.13 23.87
C ASP A 270 1.04 -2.14 23.36
N PHE A 271 0.98 -2.41 22.05
CA PHE A 271 -0.09 -3.24 21.46
C PHE A 271 0.05 -4.75 21.74
N GLY A 272 0.94 -5.14 22.65
CA GLY A 272 1.09 -6.51 23.08
C GLY A 272 1.70 -7.40 22.01
N ARG A 273 0.98 -8.45 21.59
CA ARG A 273 1.53 -9.53 20.77
C ARG A 273 1.79 -9.10 19.34
N GLN A 274 2.90 -9.57 18.78
CA GLN A 274 3.20 -9.41 17.36
C GLN A 274 2.45 -10.44 16.49
N PRO A 275 2.05 -10.08 15.25
CA PRO A 275 2.07 -8.73 14.68
C PRO A 275 1.01 -7.81 15.34
N GLN A 276 1.30 -6.50 15.39
CA GLN A 276 0.49 -5.49 16.09
C GLN A 276 -0.40 -4.66 15.14
N TYR A 277 -1.68 -4.48 15.46
CA TYR A 277 -2.69 -3.81 14.61
C TYR A 277 -3.34 -2.63 15.31
N PHE A 278 -2.80 -1.45 14.98
CA PHE A 278 -3.18 -0.10 15.37
C PHE A 278 -4.41 0.53 14.71
N ILE A 279 -5.68 0.26 15.01
CA ILE A 279 -6.76 0.92 14.22
C ILE A 279 -7.19 2.26 14.86
N ILE A 280 -7.06 3.35 14.12
CA ILE A 280 -7.69 4.64 14.44
C ILE A 280 -8.94 4.78 13.58
N ASN A 281 -10.11 4.78 14.22
CA ASN A 281 -11.37 5.10 13.54
C ASN A 281 -11.80 6.52 13.88
N THR A 282 -11.79 7.38 12.86
CA THR A 282 -12.44 8.70 12.92
C THR A 282 -13.85 8.59 12.38
N SER A 283 -14.74 9.48 12.79
CA SER A 283 -16.11 9.50 12.27
C SER A 283 -16.65 10.91 12.13
N THR A 284 -17.69 11.07 11.32
CA THR A 284 -18.33 12.38 11.12
C THR A 284 -19.40 12.69 12.16
N SER A 285 -19.85 11.71 12.95
CA SER A 285 -20.94 11.76 13.94
C SER A 285 -22.30 12.29 13.39
N VAL A 286 -23.40 11.62 13.75
CA VAL A 286 -24.85 11.88 13.49
C VAL A 286 -25.32 12.13 12.03
N PHE A 287 -24.55 12.80 11.16
CA PHE A 287 -25.00 13.19 9.82
C PHE A 287 -24.34 12.45 8.65
N GLY A 288 -23.33 11.62 8.89
CA GLY A 288 -22.73 10.75 7.85
C GLY A 288 -22.21 11.49 6.61
N LYS A 289 -21.44 12.57 6.80
CA LYS A 289 -21.02 13.45 5.70
C LYS A 289 -19.75 12.97 5.03
N LYS A 290 -19.89 12.18 3.96
CA LYS A 290 -18.77 11.72 3.10
C LYS A 290 -17.84 12.87 2.66
N ASP A 291 -18.38 14.08 2.50
CA ASP A 291 -17.68 15.28 2.03
C ASP A 291 -17.02 16.12 3.14
N ASP A 292 -16.97 15.64 4.39
CA ASP A 292 -16.16 16.28 5.44
C ASP A 292 -14.67 15.91 5.30
N TYR A 293 -14.06 16.40 4.22
CA TYR A 293 -12.67 16.14 3.87
C TYR A 293 -11.68 16.65 4.92
N ARG A 294 -12.04 17.68 5.69
CA ARG A 294 -11.16 18.22 6.73
C ARG A 294 -11.05 17.25 7.91
N THR A 295 -12.18 16.78 8.43
CA THR A 295 -12.18 15.78 9.51
C THR A 295 -11.46 14.51 9.07
N PHE A 296 -11.72 14.07 7.83
CA PHE A 296 -11.01 12.97 7.20
C PHE A 296 -9.47 13.20 7.16
N ARG A 297 -9.00 14.31 6.59
CA ARG A 297 -7.56 14.59 6.47
C ARG A 297 -6.91 14.73 7.84
N PHE A 298 -7.58 15.37 8.79
CA PHE A 298 -7.08 15.51 10.15
C PHE A 298 -6.88 14.14 10.81
N GLY A 299 -7.84 13.23 10.67
CA GLY A 299 -7.74 11.85 11.14
C GLY A 299 -6.63 11.05 10.49
N LEU A 300 -6.59 11.06 9.15
CA LEU A 300 -5.60 10.31 8.37
C LEU A 300 -4.19 10.76 8.72
N THR A 301 -3.91 12.06 8.63
CA THR A 301 -2.58 12.61 8.90
C THR A 301 -2.16 12.47 10.36
N SER A 302 -3.12 12.52 11.29
CA SER A 302 -2.88 12.18 12.71
C SER A 302 -2.48 10.72 12.88
N THR A 303 -3.09 9.79 12.14
CA THR A 303 -2.73 8.38 12.15
C THR A 303 -1.34 8.16 11.58
N LEU A 304 -0.98 8.87 10.51
CA LEU A 304 0.33 8.82 9.86
C LEU A 304 1.48 9.37 10.72
N LEU A 305 1.20 10.05 11.84
CA LEU A 305 2.23 10.35 12.86
C LEU A 305 2.78 9.08 13.53
N GLY A 306 2.02 7.98 13.52
CA GLY A 306 2.46 6.65 13.94
C GLY A 306 2.28 5.61 12.83
N ASP A 307 2.26 4.33 13.20
CA ASP A 307 2.29 3.21 12.24
C ASP A 307 0.98 2.41 12.15
N GLY A 308 -0.11 3.01 12.63
CA GLY A 308 -1.46 2.48 12.66
C GLY A 308 -2.19 2.51 11.33
N TYR A 309 -3.30 1.76 11.31
CA TYR A 309 -4.27 1.66 10.24
C TYR A 309 -5.37 2.70 10.46
N TYR A 310 -5.74 3.38 9.39
CA TYR A 310 -6.77 4.40 9.45
C TYR A 310 -8.11 3.89 8.92
N SER A 311 -9.19 4.20 9.63
CA SER A 311 -10.57 3.94 9.25
C SER A 311 -11.39 5.24 9.39
N PHE A 312 -12.38 5.43 8.52
CA PHE A 312 -13.27 6.59 8.53
C PHE A 312 -14.69 6.22 8.08
N ASP A 313 -15.68 6.56 8.90
CA ASP A 313 -17.08 6.21 8.64
C ASP A 313 -18.08 7.25 9.18
N SER A 314 -19.38 6.92 9.14
CA SER A 314 -20.44 7.76 9.70
C SER A 314 -20.57 7.68 11.23
N GLY A 315 -19.83 6.77 11.88
CA GLY A 315 -19.90 6.46 13.31
C GLY A 315 -21.05 5.52 13.68
N ASP A 316 -21.58 5.71 14.89
CA ASP A 316 -22.47 4.81 15.66
C ASP A 316 -23.80 4.38 15.00
N HIS A 317 -24.08 4.76 13.75
CA HIS A 317 -25.35 4.47 13.09
C HIS A 317 -25.31 3.22 12.21
N SER A 318 -24.24 3.00 11.45
CA SER A 318 -24.28 1.99 10.38
C SER A 318 -23.01 1.18 10.18
N HIS A 319 -21.82 1.76 10.40
CA HIS A 319 -20.53 1.15 10.06
C HIS A 319 -20.59 0.42 8.70
N SER A 320 -21.20 1.02 7.68
CA SER A 320 -21.52 0.36 6.40
C SER A 320 -21.01 1.18 5.21
N GLU A 321 -20.04 2.07 5.47
CA GLU A 321 -19.51 3.01 4.49
C GLU A 321 -18.28 2.45 3.74
N LEU A 322 -18.27 2.66 2.43
CA LEU A 322 -17.13 2.36 1.53
C LEU A 322 -16.53 3.65 1.00
N TRP A 323 -16.39 4.66 1.85
CA TRP A 323 -15.91 5.98 1.43
C TRP A 323 -14.43 5.93 1.08
N TRP A 324 -14.14 6.13 -0.20
CA TRP A 324 -12.77 6.24 -0.71
C TRP A 324 -12.40 7.70 -0.96
N TYR A 325 -11.16 8.04 -0.60
CA TYR A 325 -10.63 9.40 -0.69
C TYR A 325 -9.38 9.46 -1.56
N ASP A 326 -9.16 10.60 -2.23
CA ASP A 326 -8.02 10.80 -3.13
C ASP A 326 -6.68 10.49 -2.44
N GLU A 327 -6.55 10.84 -1.15
CA GLU A 327 -5.36 10.61 -0.31
C GLU A 327 -4.98 9.14 -0.15
N TYR A 328 -5.93 8.21 -0.26
CA TYR A 328 -5.67 6.77 -0.16
C TYR A 328 -4.99 6.18 -1.40
N ASN A 329 -4.96 6.91 -2.52
CA ASN A 329 -4.39 6.43 -3.77
C ASN A 329 -2.86 6.64 -3.87
N PHE A 330 -2.22 7.21 -2.85
CA PHE A 330 -0.81 7.60 -2.92
C PHE A 330 0.03 6.79 -1.94
N TYR A 331 1.01 6.07 -2.48
CA TYR A 331 2.00 5.34 -1.70
C TYR A 331 3.06 6.29 -1.13
N LEU A 332 3.04 6.48 0.18
CA LEU A 332 3.97 7.41 0.85
C LEU A 332 5.37 6.79 1.04
N GLY A 333 5.47 5.46 1.01
CA GLY A 333 6.68 4.69 1.31
C GLY A 333 6.98 4.62 2.82
N ARG A 334 8.19 4.20 3.17
CA ARG A 334 8.61 4.06 4.57
C ARG A 334 8.80 5.44 5.24
N PRO A 335 8.55 5.56 6.55
CA PRO A 335 8.87 6.78 7.30
C PRO A 335 10.39 7.05 7.30
N LEU A 336 10.77 8.32 7.12
CA LEU A 336 12.16 8.79 7.11
C LEU A 336 12.55 9.58 8.37
N SER A 337 11.57 9.99 9.17
CA SER A 337 11.80 10.76 10.39
C SER A 337 10.84 10.39 11.50
N ASP A 338 11.28 10.65 12.73
CA ASP A 338 10.38 10.77 13.88
C ASP A 338 9.51 12.02 13.73
N ILE A 339 8.41 12.05 14.48
CA ILE A 339 7.51 13.19 14.46
C ILE A 339 8.15 14.43 15.11
N LYS A 340 7.80 15.60 14.58
CA LYS A 340 8.35 16.89 15.03
C LYS A 340 7.28 17.96 15.05
N ASN A 341 7.26 18.76 16.12
CA ASN A 341 6.38 19.92 16.25
C ASN A 341 7.08 21.17 15.69
N LEU A 342 6.61 21.66 14.55
CA LEU A 342 7.22 22.80 13.85
C LEU A 342 7.04 24.13 14.59
N LEU A 343 6.05 24.24 15.48
CA LEU A 343 5.83 25.45 16.30
C LEU A 343 6.62 25.43 17.63
N GLY A 344 7.27 24.31 17.95
CA GLY A 344 8.04 24.15 19.18
C GLY A 344 9.07 23.03 19.05
N PRO A 345 10.08 23.18 18.16
CA PRO A 345 10.97 22.10 17.74
C PRO A 345 11.91 21.59 18.84
N GLU A 346 12.11 22.38 19.90
CA GLU A 346 12.97 22.06 21.06
C GLU A 346 12.36 20.99 21.99
N SER A 347 11.08 20.61 21.80
CA SER A 347 10.37 19.67 22.68
C SER A 347 9.70 18.54 21.90
N GLN A 348 9.82 17.32 22.42
CA GLN A 348 9.09 16.14 21.96
C GLN A 348 7.74 15.94 22.66
N GLU A 349 7.35 16.87 23.55
CA GLU A 349 6.08 16.78 24.26
C GLU A 349 4.89 16.91 23.30
N ILE A 350 3.97 15.93 23.35
CA ILE A 350 2.71 15.97 22.60
C ILE A 350 1.79 17.06 23.17
N ARG A 351 1.59 18.11 22.39
CA ARG A 351 0.76 19.28 22.69
C ARG A 351 0.23 19.89 21.38
N PRO A 352 -0.79 20.77 21.43
CA PRO A 352 -1.26 21.47 20.24
C PRO A 352 -0.10 22.16 19.49
N GLY A 353 -0.05 21.94 18.18
CA GLY A 353 1.02 22.41 17.31
C GLY A 353 0.81 21.98 15.87
N VAL A 354 1.78 22.28 15.01
CA VAL A 354 1.84 21.71 13.67
C VAL A 354 2.86 20.57 13.68
N TRP A 355 2.36 19.35 13.56
CA TRP A 355 3.16 18.15 13.60
C TRP A 355 3.49 17.66 12.20
N GLN A 356 4.73 17.23 12.00
CA GLN A 356 5.23 16.71 10.73
C GLN A 356 5.80 15.30 10.92
N ARG A 357 5.62 14.46 9.89
CA ARG A 357 6.42 13.24 9.67
C ARG A 357 6.82 13.17 8.20
N ASP A 358 8.07 12.81 7.93
CA ASP A 358 8.58 12.63 6.57
C ASP A 358 8.49 11.16 6.18
N PHE A 359 8.13 10.93 4.92
CA PHE A 359 8.12 9.64 4.25
C PHE A 359 8.99 9.69 2.99
N GLN A 360 9.27 8.52 2.40
CA GLN A 360 10.06 8.41 1.16
C GLN A 360 9.50 9.28 0.04
N ASN A 361 8.20 9.24 -0.21
CA ASN A 361 7.56 9.92 -1.34
C ASN A 361 6.74 11.14 -0.92
N ALA A 362 6.61 11.40 0.37
CA ALA A 362 5.74 12.46 0.87
C ALA A 362 6.20 13.04 2.20
N LEU A 363 5.55 14.13 2.58
CA LEU A 363 5.60 14.77 3.88
C LEU A 363 4.16 14.96 4.33
N ILE A 364 3.86 14.65 5.58
CA ILE A 364 2.53 14.92 6.16
C ILE A 364 2.62 16.04 7.18
N LEU A 365 1.55 16.84 7.28
CA LEU A 365 1.37 17.84 8.32
C LEU A 365 0.02 17.69 9.00
N VAL A 366 -0.01 17.91 10.31
CA VAL A 366 -1.22 17.95 11.14
C VAL A 366 -1.26 19.27 11.90
N ASN A 367 -2.20 20.16 11.58
CA ASN A 367 -2.45 21.33 12.40
C ASN A 367 -3.45 20.98 13.52
N SER A 368 -2.92 20.62 14.68
CA SER A 368 -3.71 20.30 15.88
C SER A 368 -4.08 21.54 16.72
N THR A 369 -3.74 22.74 16.25
CA THR A 369 -4.09 23.99 16.95
C THR A 369 -5.51 24.45 16.62
N ASN A 370 -6.01 25.40 17.40
CA ASN A 370 -7.29 26.07 17.17
C ASN A 370 -7.17 27.30 16.23
N SER A 371 -6.02 27.49 15.58
CA SER A 371 -5.76 28.64 14.71
C SER A 371 -5.17 28.20 13.38
N GLU A 372 -5.32 29.04 12.36
CA GLU A 372 -4.71 28.80 11.05
C GLU A 372 -3.18 28.95 11.16
N GLN A 373 -2.45 28.04 10.52
CA GLN A 373 -0.99 28.01 10.58
C GLN A 373 -0.40 28.00 9.17
N LYS A 374 0.61 28.84 8.93
CA LYS A 374 1.35 28.87 7.66
C LYS A 374 2.72 28.24 7.85
N ILE A 375 3.01 27.22 7.06
CA ILE A 375 4.28 26.50 7.06
C ILE A 375 4.98 26.73 5.73
N SER A 376 6.28 27.03 5.78
CA SER A 376 7.14 27.23 4.61
C SER A 376 8.25 26.18 4.59
N PHE A 377 8.69 25.82 3.39
CA PHE A 377 9.70 24.79 3.14
C PHE A 377 10.85 25.35 2.31
N THR A 378 12.02 24.75 2.46
CA THR A 378 13.19 25.04 1.62
C THR A 378 13.06 24.43 0.22
N GLU A 379 12.48 23.24 0.14
CA GLU A 379 12.22 22.50 -1.10
C GLU A 379 10.78 22.69 -1.60
N GLU A 380 10.54 22.26 -2.84
CA GLU A 380 9.21 22.26 -3.45
C GLU A 380 8.52 20.93 -3.19
N PHE A 381 7.23 21.01 -2.86
CA PHE A 381 6.35 19.87 -2.78
C PHE A 381 5.20 20.01 -3.78
N GLU A 382 4.57 18.90 -4.08
CA GLU A 382 3.36 18.83 -4.89
C GLU A 382 2.18 18.49 -3.99
N LYS A 383 1.13 19.29 -4.04
CA LYS A 383 -0.17 18.88 -3.48
C LYS A 383 -0.71 17.71 -4.29
N ILE A 384 -1.41 16.78 -3.63
CA ILE A 384 -2.18 15.75 -4.34
C ILE A 384 -3.07 16.41 -5.40
N LYS A 385 -3.19 15.80 -6.57
CA LYS A 385 -4.11 16.21 -7.61
C LYS A 385 -5.38 15.37 -7.52
N GLY A 386 -6.35 15.88 -6.75
CA GLY A 386 -7.59 15.19 -6.43
C GLY A 386 -8.79 15.64 -7.25
N SER A 387 -9.86 14.85 -7.18
CA SER A 387 -11.16 15.15 -7.75
C SER A 387 -12.18 15.66 -6.73
N GLN A 388 -11.94 15.42 -5.43
CA GLN A 388 -12.93 15.60 -4.36
C GLN A 388 -12.87 16.98 -3.70
N ASP A 389 -11.71 17.39 -3.20
CA ASP A 389 -11.47 18.71 -2.58
C ASP A 389 -10.32 19.44 -3.29
N GLN A 390 -10.61 19.97 -4.47
CA GLN A 390 -9.62 20.65 -5.31
C GLN A 390 -9.04 21.93 -4.68
N SER A 391 -9.65 22.46 -3.60
CA SER A 391 -9.10 23.60 -2.87
C SER A 391 -7.84 23.23 -2.08
N VAL A 392 -7.78 21.99 -1.58
CA VAL A 392 -6.63 21.44 -0.87
C VAL A 392 -5.77 20.60 -1.80
N ASN A 393 -6.40 19.65 -2.52
CA ASN A 393 -5.78 18.71 -3.45
C ASN A 393 -5.81 19.25 -4.89
N SER A 394 -5.17 20.40 -5.08
CA SER A 394 -5.17 21.13 -6.35
C SER A 394 -4.15 20.66 -7.38
N GLY A 395 -3.21 19.77 -7.00
CA GLY A 395 -2.04 19.47 -7.82
C GLY A 395 -0.99 20.59 -7.86
N ALA A 396 -1.13 21.67 -7.08
CA ALA A 396 -0.19 22.80 -7.16
C ALA A 396 1.19 22.44 -6.58
N ILE A 397 2.24 22.97 -7.20
CA ILE A 397 3.61 22.97 -6.66
C ILE A 397 3.72 24.10 -5.64
N VAL A 398 4.16 23.79 -4.43
CA VAL A 398 4.17 24.72 -3.30
C VAL A 398 5.51 24.70 -2.55
N ARG A 399 5.93 25.87 -2.09
CA ARG A 399 6.98 26.04 -1.05
C ARG A 399 6.41 26.50 0.29
N SER A 400 5.10 26.67 0.38
CA SER A 400 4.40 26.95 1.62
C SER A 400 2.95 26.50 1.54
N VAL A 401 2.38 26.11 2.68
CA VAL A 401 0.96 25.80 2.82
C VAL A 401 0.36 26.53 4.01
N THR A 402 -0.91 26.86 3.89
CA THR A 402 -1.72 27.38 5.00
C THR A 402 -2.72 26.29 5.40
N LEU A 403 -2.67 25.88 6.67
CA LEU A 403 -3.50 24.82 7.23
C LEU A 403 -4.53 25.42 8.19
N LYS A 404 -5.81 25.14 7.94
CA LYS A 404 -6.90 25.52 8.85
C LYS A 404 -6.74 24.82 10.21
N PRO A 405 -7.39 25.33 11.29
CA PRO A 405 -7.47 24.61 12.55
C PRO A 405 -8.01 23.20 12.36
N TYR A 406 -7.41 22.22 13.04
CA TYR A 406 -7.82 20.82 13.00
C TYR A 406 -7.94 20.26 11.58
N ASP A 407 -6.88 20.48 10.78
CA ASP A 407 -6.77 19.99 9.40
C ASP A 407 -5.42 19.31 9.21
N GLY A 408 -5.32 18.52 8.15
CA GLY A 408 -4.12 17.82 7.75
C GLY A 408 -3.85 17.97 6.26
N ILE A 409 -2.61 17.71 5.84
CA ILE A 409 -2.28 17.62 4.42
C ILE A 409 -1.17 16.60 4.17
N ILE A 410 -1.26 15.92 3.03
CA ILE A 410 -0.19 15.12 2.45
C ILE A 410 0.41 15.93 1.29
N LEU A 411 1.73 16.11 1.33
CA LEU A 411 2.52 16.82 0.32
C LEU A 411 3.48 15.83 -0.32
N LEU A 412 3.31 15.58 -1.61
CA LEU A 412 4.12 14.65 -2.38
C LEU A 412 5.48 15.28 -2.72
N ARG A 413 6.54 14.48 -2.66
CA ARG A 413 7.85 14.88 -3.17
C ARG A 413 7.82 14.96 -4.69
N ARG A 414 8.51 15.96 -5.24
CA ARG A 414 8.61 16.19 -6.68
C ARG A 414 9.28 15.01 -7.38
N ILE A 415 8.71 14.58 -8.50
CA ILE A 415 9.35 13.63 -9.41
C ILE A 415 9.96 14.44 -10.55
N GLU A 416 11.26 14.27 -10.75
CA GLU A 416 12.03 14.98 -11.77
C GLU A 416 12.97 14.05 -12.55
N ASP A 417 12.91 12.74 -12.27
CA ASP A 417 13.79 11.74 -12.86
C ASP A 417 13.03 10.42 -13.12
N ILE A 418 13.56 9.61 -14.02
CA ILE A 418 13.04 8.28 -14.36
C ILE A 418 14.16 7.27 -14.17
N LYS A 419 13.91 6.24 -13.36
CA LYS A 419 14.83 5.13 -13.10
C LYS A 419 14.29 3.82 -13.69
N ASN A 420 15.18 2.86 -13.91
CA ASN A 420 14.92 1.52 -14.42
C ASN A 420 14.26 1.43 -15.81
N SER A 421 13.98 2.58 -16.44
CA SER A 421 13.35 2.66 -17.75
C SER A 421 14.02 3.68 -18.65
N PRO A 422 14.19 3.37 -19.94
CA PRO A 422 14.82 4.26 -20.91
C PRO A 422 13.90 5.44 -21.24
N TYR A 423 14.48 6.62 -21.42
CA TYR A 423 13.79 7.83 -21.82
C TYR A 423 14.65 8.67 -22.76
N PHE A 424 14.01 9.53 -23.55
CA PHE A 424 14.74 10.49 -24.38
C PHE A 424 15.09 11.73 -23.56
N ASN A 425 16.38 12.04 -23.49
CA ASN A 425 16.87 13.18 -22.72
C ASN A 425 16.29 14.49 -23.26
N GLY A 426 15.67 15.29 -22.39
CA GLY A 426 15.05 16.57 -22.73
C GLY A 426 13.57 16.48 -23.11
N SER A 427 12.93 15.31 -23.04
CA SER A 427 11.48 15.18 -23.24
C SER A 427 10.68 15.79 -22.09
N PHE A 428 9.53 16.38 -22.40
CA PHE A 428 8.51 16.69 -21.40
C PHE A 428 7.63 15.46 -21.17
N VAL A 429 7.48 15.07 -19.92
CA VAL A 429 6.80 13.84 -19.49
C VAL A 429 5.54 14.20 -18.72
N ARG A 430 4.45 13.49 -19.01
CA ARG A 430 3.21 13.51 -18.22
C ARG A 430 2.97 12.12 -17.63
N VAL A 431 2.51 12.08 -16.39
CA VAL A 431 2.33 10.85 -15.60
C VAL A 431 0.85 10.50 -15.53
N PHE A 432 0.51 9.25 -15.85
CA PHE A 432 -0.87 8.75 -15.88
C PHE A 432 -1.02 7.42 -15.16
N ASN A 433 -2.19 7.20 -14.56
CA ASN A 433 -2.62 5.87 -14.13
C ASN A 433 -3.13 5.05 -15.33
N LYS A 434 -3.50 3.78 -15.10
CA LYS A 434 -4.09 2.90 -16.13
C LYS A 434 -5.42 3.39 -16.73
N TYR A 435 -6.13 4.30 -16.07
CA TYR A 435 -7.39 4.86 -16.56
C TYR A 435 -7.17 6.08 -17.47
N GLY A 436 -5.95 6.59 -17.55
CA GLY A 436 -5.61 7.79 -18.33
C GLY A 436 -5.79 9.10 -17.56
N ASP A 437 -5.97 9.04 -16.24
CA ASP A 437 -6.00 10.22 -15.40
C ASP A 437 -4.57 10.68 -15.11
N SER A 438 -4.35 11.98 -15.21
CA SER A 438 -3.07 12.59 -14.85
C SER A 438 -2.99 12.72 -13.33
N ILE A 439 -2.15 11.88 -12.71
CA ILE A 439 -2.02 11.74 -11.25
C ILE A 439 -0.88 12.56 -10.65
N ARG A 440 0.10 12.97 -11.47
CA ARG A 440 1.21 13.87 -11.08
C ARG A 440 1.36 15.01 -12.08
N ASN A 441 2.05 16.06 -11.67
CA ASN A 441 2.51 17.13 -12.55
C ASN A 441 3.48 16.59 -13.61
N GLY A 442 3.42 17.19 -14.80
CA GLY A 442 4.42 16.91 -15.83
C GLY A 442 5.75 17.59 -15.51
N PHE A 443 6.85 17.00 -15.99
CA PHE A 443 8.20 17.50 -15.77
C PHE A 443 9.07 17.26 -17.01
N PHE A 444 10.16 18.02 -17.13
CA PHE A 444 11.19 17.71 -18.12
C PHE A 444 12.16 16.71 -17.53
N VAL A 445 12.35 15.57 -18.19
CA VAL A 445 13.42 14.64 -17.83
C VAL A 445 14.70 15.08 -18.55
N TYR A 446 15.68 15.61 -17.81
CA TYR A 446 16.86 16.20 -18.43
C TYR A 446 18.14 16.03 -17.60
N GLU A 447 19.17 15.48 -18.23
CA GLU A 447 20.52 15.41 -17.71
C GLU A 447 21.45 16.29 -18.54
N LYS A 448 21.92 17.38 -17.92
CA LYS A 448 22.69 18.44 -18.57
C LYS A 448 23.98 17.96 -19.26
N GLN A 449 24.60 16.89 -18.77
CA GLN A 449 25.86 16.39 -19.32
C GLN A 449 25.68 15.58 -20.61
N PHE A 450 24.47 15.10 -20.89
CA PHE A 450 24.17 14.32 -22.08
C PHE A 450 23.42 15.16 -23.10
N LYS A 451 23.54 14.81 -24.38
CA LYS A 451 22.87 15.53 -25.45
C LYS A 451 21.37 15.26 -25.41
N GLY A 452 20.55 16.32 -25.53
CA GLY A 452 19.11 16.14 -25.70
C GLY A 452 18.79 15.36 -26.98
N GLY A 453 17.80 14.46 -26.90
CA GLY A 453 17.45 13.52 -27.97
C GLY A 453 18.22 12.19 -27.95
N ASN A 454 19.29 12.06 -27.16
CA ASN A 454 19.88 10.75 -26.88
C ASN A 454 18.96 9.97 -25.93
N VAL A 455 18.98 8.64 -26.01
CA VAL A 455 18.24 7.78 -25.06
C VAL A 455 19.12 7.56 -23.84
N LEU A 456 18.57 7.79 -22.65
CA LEU A 456 19.20 7.51 -21.37
C LEU A 456 18.42 6.45 -20.61
N ALA A 457 19.11 5.62 -19.85
CA ALA A 457 18.52 4.77 -18.83
C ALA A 457 19.40 4.81 -17.57
N LYS A 458 18.78 4.74 -16.38
CA LYS A 458 19.47 4.79 -15.09
C LYS A 458 19.03 3.60 -14.26
N ALA A 459 19.93 2.66 -14.00
CA ALA A 459 19.64 1.45 -13.22
C ALA A 459 20.94 0.89 -12.62
N ASP A 460 20.81 0.13 -11.53
CA ASP A 460 21.87 -0.77 -11.08
C ASP A 460 21.86 -1.99 -12.00
N ILE A 461 22.73 -1.99 -13.02
CA ILE A 461 22.70 -3.04 -14.06
C ILE A 461 23.61 -4.22 -13.72
N ASN A 462 24.40 -4.11 -12.66
CA ASN A 462 25.41 -5.10 -12.27
C ASN A 462 25.23 -5.60 -10.83
N ASN A 463 24.13 -5.24 -10.16
CA ASN A 463 23.74 -5.63 -8.82
C ASN A 463 24.77 -5.25 -7.74
N ASN A 464 25.41 -4.08 -7.87
CA ASN A 464 26.41 -3.61 -6.90
C ASN A 464 25.86 -2.57 -5.89
N GLY A 465 24.58 -2.21 -6.01
CA GLY A 465 23.91 -1.19 -5.20
C GLY A 465 24.12 0.25 -5.67
N GLN A 466 24.81 0.47 -6.78
CA GLN A 466 25.07 1.78 -7.39
C GLN A 466 24.36 1.88 -8.74
N ILE A 467 23.87 3.09 -9.06
CA ILE A 467 23.15 3.32 -10.31
C ILE A 467 24.15 3.64 -11.42
N GLU A 468 24.18 2.83 -12.46
CA GLU A 468 24.82 3.16 -13.73
C GLU A 468 23.90 4.00 -14.63
N ILE A 469 24.53 4.74 -15.55
CA ILE A 469 23.84 5.50 -16.60
C ILE A 469 24.21 4.91 -17.94
N ILE A 470 23.22 4.59 -18.75
CA ILE A 470 23.40 4.07 -20.11
C ILE A 470 22.92 5.13 -21.09
N GLU A 471 23.79 5.54 -22.00
CA GLU A 471 23.46 6.49 -23.07
C GLU A 471 23.53 5.76 -24.41
N ALA A 472 22.47 5.87 -25.21
CA ALA A 472 22.48 5.48 -26.61
C ALA A 472 22.44 6.74 -27.49
N ASP A 473 23.49 6.93 -28.29
CA ASP A 473 23.59 8.02 -29.24
C ASP A 473 23.18 7.58 -30.67
N LYS A 474 23.67 8.29 -31.69
CA LYS A 474 23.40 7.95 -33.10
C LYS A 474 24.05 6.65 -33.57
N SER A 475 25.08 6.18 -32.87
CA SER A 475 26.06 5.19 -33.33
C SER A 475 26.45 4.13 -32.30
N LYS A 476 26.51 4.50 -31.01
CA LYS A 476 27.03 3.67 -29.94
C LYS A 476 26.20 3.76 -28.67
N VAL A 477 26.39 2.77 -27.82
CA VAL A 477 25.95 2.76 -26.43
C VAL A 477 27.16 2.99 -25.54
N ILE A 478 27.02 3.85 -24.54
CA ILE A 478 28.03 4.17 -23.55
C ILE A 478 27.44 3.89 -22.17
N ILE A 479 28.19 3.19 -21.33
CA ILE A 479 27.84 2.88 -19.96
C ILE A 479 28.74 3.71 -19.06
N TYR A 480 28.14 4.42 -18.12
CA TYR A 480 28.81 5.27 -17.14
C TYR A 480 28.53 4.78 -15.71
N ASP A 481 29.47 5.02 -14.81
CA ASP A 481 29.23 4.88 -13.38
C ASP A 481 28.31 6.02 -12.86
N GLN A 482 27.92 5.95 -11.58
CA GLN A 482 27.12 7.00 -10.92
C GLN A 482 27.79 8.39 -10.93
N ASN A 483 29.12 8.44 -11.07
CA ASN A 483 29.91 9.67 -11.15
C ASN A 483 30.09 10.17 -12.59
N LYS A 484 29.43 9.51 -13.57
CA LYS A 484 29.46 9.83 -15.00
C LYS A 484 30.82 9.59 -15.66
N ASN A 485 31.65 8.72 -15.08
CA ASN A 485 32.85 8.20 -15.73
C ASN A 485 32.47 7.04 -16.67
N VAL A 486 33.07 6.99 -17.85
CA VAL A 486 32.82 5.88 -18.79
C VAL A 486 33.37 4.58 -18.22
N ILE A 487 32.49 3.59 -18.06
CA ILE A 487 32.83 2.20 -17.74
C ILE A 487 33.14 1.45 -19.03
N ASN A 488 32.26 1.55 -20.03
CA ASN A 488 32.42 0.89 -21.32
C ASN A 488 31.68 1.63 -22.45
N SER A 489 32.02 1.33 -23.70
CA SER A 489 31.23 1.73 -24.86
C SER A 489 31.35 0.72 -25.99
N PHE A 490 30.29 0.57 -26.78
CA PHE A 490 30.25 -0.38 -27.90
C PHE A 490 29.34 0.11 -29.02
N TYR A 491 29.55 -0.42 -30.23
CA TYR A 491 28.80 -0.06 -31.44
C TYR A 491 27.87 -1.21 -31.85
N PRO A 492 26.57 -1.21 -31.46
CA PRO A 492 25.68 -2.35 -31.74
C PRO A 492 25.60 -2.72 -33.22
N TYR A 493 25.60 -1.70 -34.09
CA TYR A 493 25.43 -1.82 -35.54
C TYR A 493 26.70 -1.43 -36.33
N GLY A 494 27.85 -1.43 -35.66
CA GLY A 494 29.14 -1.05 -36.23
C GLY A 494 29.43 0.46 -36.21
N PRO A 495 30.70 0.85 -36.33
CA PRO A 495 31.16 2.23 -36.07
C PRO A 495 30.67 3.27 -37.08
N ASN A 496 30.22 2.84 -38.26
CA ASN A 496 29.71 3.72 -39.31
C ASN A 496 28.19 3.95 -39.22
N TYR A 497 27.50 3.24 -38.33
CA TYR A 497 26.07 3.44 -38.12
C TYR A 497 25.82 4.80 -37.45
N ASN A 498 24.88 5.60 -37.98
CA ASN A 498 24.64 6.97 -37.47
C ASN A 498 23.15 7.37 -37.47
N PHE A 499 22.25 6.39 -37.46
CA PHE A 499 20.80 6.62 -37.58
C PHE A 499 20.05 6.77 -36.25
N GLY A 500 20.70 6.51 -35.10
CA GLY A 500 20.03 6.48 -33.79
C GLY A 500 19.78 5.07 -33.27
N ILE A 501 19.76 4.91 -31.95
CA ILE A 501 19.53 3.63 -31.29
C ILE A 501 18.33 3.76 -30.36
N THR A 502 17.33 2.87 -30.52
CA THR A 502 16.33 2.62 -29.47
C THR A 502 16.90 1.65 -28.46
N LEU A 503 16.53 1.80 -27.18
CA LEU A 503 17.12 1.06 -26.06
C LEU A 503 16.01 0.58 -25.14
N ALA A 504 16.15 -0.62 -24.60
CA ALA A 504 15.45 -1.12 -23.42
C ALA A 504 16.43 -1.84 -22.52
N ILE A 505 16.21 -1.73 -21.20
CA ILE A 505 17.03 -2.42 -20.19
C ILE A 505 16.12 -3.21 -19.25
N ASN A 506 16.56 -4.40 -18.86
CA ASN A 506 15.89 -5.19 -17.83
C ASN A 506 16.76 -6.36 -17.39
N ASP A 507 16.58 -6.83 -16.16
CA ASP A 507 17.02 -8.16 -15.74
C ASP A 507 16.09 -9.20 -16.37
N PHE A 508 16.49 -9.73 -17.53
CA PHE A 508 15.66 -10.60 -18.34
C PHE A 508 15.61 -12.03 -17.77
N GLU A 509 16.71 -12.48 -17.17
CA GLU A 509 16.88 -13.84 -16.64
C GLU A 509 16.58 -13.94 -15.13
N ASN A 510 16.30 -12.82 -14.45
CA ASN A 510 16.18 -12.67 -13.00
C ASN A 510 17.42 -13.14 -12.24
N ASP A 511 18.61 -12.88 -12.79
CA ASP A 511 19.89 -13.23 -12.19
C ASP A 511 20.55 -12.05 -11.44
N GLY A 512 19.89 -10.89 -11.46
CA GLY A 512 20.35 -9.63 -10.88
C GLY A 512 21.11 -8.74 -11.86
N PHE A 513 21.47 -9.22 -13.05
CA PHE A 513 22.19 -8.46 -14.06
C PHE A 513 21.24 -8.01 -15.17
N PHE A 514 21.37 -6.77 -15.62
CA PHE A 514 20.48 -6.27 -16.66
C PHE A 514 21.03 -6.55 -18.06
N GLU A 515 20.16 -7.03 -18.93
CA GLU A 515 20.36 -7.06 -20.37
C GLU A 515 19.99 -5.73 -20.99
N ILE A 516 20.66 -5.45 -22.11
CA ILE A 516 20.46 -4.27 -22.93
C ILE A 516 19.97 -4.74 -24.31
N VAL A 517 18.72 -4.42 -24.64
CA VAL A 517 18.19 -4.60 -26.01
C VAL A 517 18.30 -3.28 -26.74
N THR A 518 18.82 -3.35 -27.96
CA THR A 518 18.92 -2.21 -28.87
C THR A 518 18.12 -2.46 -30.13
N GLY A 519 17.59 -1.39 -30.72
CA GLY A 519 16.95 -1.39 -32.04
C GLY A 519 17.51 -0.28 -32.92
N THR A 520 17.54 -0.51 -34.23
CA THR A 520 17.88 0.52 -35.21
C THR A 520 16.75 1.53 -35.38
N MET A 521 17.07 2.79 -35.68
CA MET A 521 16.11 3.86 -35.91
C MET A 521 15.88 4.15 -37.41
N ARG A 522 15.05 5.16 -37.69
CA ARG A 522 14.65 5.61 -39.03
C ARG A 522 15.85 5.77 -39.98
N GLY A 523 15.71 5.21 -41.18
CA GLY A 523 16.74 5.24 -42.24
C GLY A 523 17.49 3.91 -42.38
N HIS A 524 17.21 2.93 -41.51
CA HIS A 524 17.85 1.62 -41.53
C HIS A 524 16.84 0.46 -41.41
N GLY A 525 17.26 -0.74 -41.81
CA GLY A 525 16.48 -1.99 -41.61
C GLY A 525 16.18 -2.24 -40.12
N PRO A 526 15.14 -3.01 -39.76
CA PRO A 526 14.58 -3.13 -38.41
C PRO A 526 15.33 -4.18 -37.57
N ILE A 527 16.62 -3.94 -37.33
CA ILE A 527 17.50 -4.89 -36.66
C ILE A 527 17.40 -4.69 -35.15
N VAL A 528 17.30 -5.79 -34.41
CA VAL A 528 17.34 -5.84 -32.96
C VAL A 528 18.56 -6.64 -32.54
N LYS A 529 19.28 -6.18 -31.49
CA LYS A 529 20.40 -6.89 -30.88
C LYS A 529 20.33 -6.84 -29.36
N VAL A 530 20.83 -7.89 -28.71
CA VAL A 530 20.86 -8.03 -27.25
C VAL A 530 22.29 -8.09 -26.75
N PHE A 531 22.55 -7.39 -25.65
CA PHE A 531 23.85 -7.33 -24.97
C PHE A 531 23.64 -7.58 -23.48
N ASN A 532 24.66 -8.11 -22.81
CA ASN A 532 24.67 -8.14 -21.35
C ASN A 532 25.04 -6.77 -20.75
N HIS A 533 25.05 -6.68 -19.42
CA HIS A 533 25.41 -5.45 -18.71
C HIS A 533 26.83 -4.92 -18.98
N GLN A 534 27.77 -5.76 -19.46
CA GLN A 534 29.10 -5.30 -19.90
C GLN A 534 29.16 -4.92 -21.38
N GLY A 535 28.06 -4.96 -22.13
CA GLY A 535 28.03 -4.64 -23.56
C GLY A 535 28.55 -5.77 -24.47
N LYS A 536 28.65 -6.99 -23.97
CA LYS A 536 28.95 -8.18 -24.78
C LYS A 536 27.68 -8.63 -25.50
N GLU A 537 27.78 -8.80 -26.81
CA GLU A 537 26.67 -9.29 -27.65
C GLU A 537 26.25 -10.71 -27.24
N LEU A 538 24.94 -10.89 -27.01
CA LEU A 538 24.32 -12.16 -26.61
C LEU A 538 23.65 -12.88 -27.79
N ASN A 539 23.32 -12.15 -28.86
CA ASN A 539 22.80 -12.72 -30.11
C ASN A 539 23.37 -12.02 -31.34
N SER A 540 23.38 -12.68 -32.51
CA SER A 540 23.89 -12.11 -33.76
C SER A 540 23.04 -10.96 -34.33
N GLY A 541 21.93 -10.62 -33.65
CA GLY A 541 20.86 -9.78 -34.12
C GLY A 541 19.89 -10.46 -35.09
N PHE A 542 18.69 -9.88 -35.19
CA PHE A 542 17.61 -10.36 -36.08
C PHE A 542 16.79 -9.20 -36.63
N ASN A 543 16.09 -9.44 -37.74
CA ASN A 543 15.16 -8.47 -38.32
C ASN A 543 13.76 -8.67 -37.70
N ALA A 544 13.26 -7.67 -36.95
CA ALA A 544 11.94 -7.73 -36.34
C ALA A 544 10.80 -7.58 -37.37
N TYR A 545 11.09 -6.97 -38.52
CA TYR A 545 10.16 -6.79 -39.64
C TYR A 545 10.89 -7.10 -40.96
N HIS A 546 10.24 -6.89 -42.11
CA HIS A 546 10.86 -7.17 -43.41
C HIS A 546 12.22 -6.43 -43.56
N PRO A 547 13.32 -7.08 -44.01
CA PRO A 547 14.65 -6.46 -44.05
C PRO A 547 14.75 -5.18 -44.90
N ASP A 548 13.90 -5.06 -45.92
CA ASP A 548 13.85 -3.88 -46.79
C ASP A 548 13.10 -2.69 -46.18
N TYR A 549 12.35 -2.90 -45.11
CA TYR A 549 11.66 -1.82 -44.41
C TYR A 549 12.67 -0.94 -43.66
N LYS A 550 12.76 0.35 -44.00
CA LYS A 550 13.78 1.28 -43.46
C LYS A 550 13.28 2.21 -42.35
N GLY A 551 12.20 1.82 -41.67
CA GLY A 551 11.60 2.64 -40.61
C GLY A 551 12.22 2.44 -39.22
N GLY A 552 13.10 1.46 -39.06
CA GLY A 552 13.65 1.07 -37.76
C GLY A 552 12.66 0.28 -36.89
N VAL A 553 13.00 0.12 -35.62
CA VAL A 553 12.26 -0.68 -34.64
C VAL A 553 12.36 -0.05 -33.24
N ASN A 554 11.22 0.02 -32.56
CA ASN A 554 11.13 0.33 -31.13
C ASN A 554 11.14 -0.98 -30.34
N VAL A 555 11.78 -1.01 -29.17
CA VAL A 555 12.01 -2.23 -28.38
C VAL A 555 11.59 -2.02 -26.93
N ALA A 556 11.08 -3.08 -26.29
CA ALA A 556 10.75 -3.16 -24.87
C ALA A 556 10.91 -4.61 -24.37
N PHE A 557 11.03 -4.78 -23.05
CA PHE A 557 11.00 -6.07 -22.37
C PHE A 557 9.69 -6.25 -21.62
N CYS A 558 9.07 -7.43 -21.70
CA CYS A 558 7.75 -7.67 -21.12
C CYS A 558 7.60 -9.12 -20.65
N ASP A 559 7.17 -9.37 -19.41
CA ASP A 559 6.62 -10.69 -19.04
C ASP A 559 5.14 -10.73 -19.42
N THR A 560 4.85 -11.09 -20.67
CA THR A 560 3.48 -11.03 -21.22
C THR A 560 2.58 -12.15 -20.72
N ASN A 561 3.13 -13.19 -20.07
CA ASN A 561 2.38 -14.38 -19.67
C ASN A 561 2.47 -14.71 -18.18
N GLY A 562 3.21 -13.91 -17.39
CA GLY A 562 3.31 -14.03 -15.94
C GLY A 562 4.18 -15.19 -15.47
N ASN A 563 5.10 -15.69 -16.30
CA ASN A 563 5.97 -16.81 -15.95
C ASN A 563 7.31 -16.38 -15.32
N GLY A 564 7.52 -15.07 -15.15
CA GLY A 564 8.74 -14.46 -14.64
C GLY A 564 9.84 -14.26 -15.68
N LYS A 565 9.74 -14.85 -16.89
CA LYS A 565 10.68 -14.64 -17.99
C LYS A 565 10.11 -13.59 -18.92
N LYS A 566 10.93 -12.60 -19.25
CA LYS A 566 10.53 -11.54 -20.16
C LYS A 566 10.64 -12.00 -21.61
N GLU A 567 9.98 -11.27 -22.49
CA GLU A 567 10.06 -11.39 -23.94
C GLU A 567 10.48 -10.03 -24.54
N ILE A 568 11.02 -10.06 -25.75
CA ILE A 568 11.31 -8.85 -26.51
C ILE A 568 10.04 -8.45 -27.28
N VAL A 569 9.46 -7.33 -26.89
CA VAL A 569 8.34 -6.70 -27.60
C VAL A 569 8.90 -5.62 -28.53
N THR A 570 8.47 -5.65 -29.78
CA THR A 570 8.93 -4.70 -30.80
C THR A 570 7.75 -3.96 -31.42
N GLY A 571 7.96 -2.69 -31.75
CA GLY A 571 7.04 -1.87 -32.53
C GLY A 571 7.69 -1.41 -33.84
N ALA A 572 6.98 -1.51 -34.96
CA ALA A 572 7.48 -0.96 -36.22
C ALA A 572 7.61 0.57 -36.12
N GLY A 573 8.73 1.12 -36.61
CA GLY A 573 9.00 2.56 -36.61
C GLY A 573 8.27 3.35 -37.70
N TYR A 574 8.87 4.47 -38.12
CA TYR A 574 8.28 5.39 -39.10
C TYR A 574 8.01 4.70 -40.47
N MET A 575 6.94 5.07 -41.17
CA MET A 575 6.47 4.45 -42.43
C MET A 575 6.01 2.98 -42.31
N GLY A 576 6.09 2.38 -41.12
CA GLY A 576 5.55 1.06 -40.83
C GLY A 576 4.10 1.13 -40.39
N GLY A 577 3.35 0.03 -40.54
CA GLY A 577 2.08 -0.13 -39.85
C GLY A 577 2.25 -0.06 -38.32
N PRO A 578 1.19 0.15 -37.52
CA PRO A 578 1.28 0.10 -36.05
C PRO A 578 1.39 -1.34 -35.53
N GLN A 579 2.23 -2.15 -36.16
CA GLN A 579 2.40 -3.56 -35.85
C GLN A 579 3.31 -3.70 -34.63
N VAL A 580 2.88 -4.53 -33.69
CA VAL A 580 3.65 -4.98 -32.53
C VAL A 580 3.92 -6.47 -32.68
N ARG A 581 5.16 -6.92 -32.45
CA ARG A 581 5.57 -8.34 -32.52
C ARG A 581 6.38 -8.75 -31.31
N ILE A 582 6.37 -10.03 -30.97
CA ILE A 582 7.00 -10.57 -29.76
C ILE A 582 7.98 -11.67 -30.13
N PHE A 583 9.17 -11.61 -29.53
CA PHE A 583 10.29 -12.49 -29.79
C PHE A 583 10.90 -12.99 -28.48
N ASP A 584 11.56 -14.14 -28.54
CA ASP A 584 12.51 -14.51 -27.49
C ASP A 584 13.82 -13.74 -27.67
N ILE A 585 14.76 -13.93 -26.74
CA ILE A 585 16.08 -13.28 -26.75
C ILE A 585 16.92 -13.60 -28.00
N ASN A 586 16.66 -14.74 -28.65
CA ASN A 586 17.36 -15.19 -29.85
C ASN A 586 16.69 -14.70 -31.14
N GLY A 587 15.59 -13.94 -31.05
CA GLY A 587 14.85 -13.46 -32.20
C GLY A 587 13.87 -14.48 -32.80
N LYS A 588 13.58 -15.58 -32.11
CA LYS A 588 12.50 -16.49 -32.51
C LYS A 588 11.17 -15.80 -32.26
N VAL A 589 10.30 -15.83 -33.26
CA VAL A 589 8.95 -15.28 -33.15
C VAL A 589 8.15 -16.10 -32.14
N LEU A 590 7.70 -15.46 -31.06
CA LEU A 590 6.77 -16.04 -30.09
C LEU A 590 5.32 -15.69 -30.43
N SER A 591 5.10 -14.52 -31.03
CA SER A 591 3.81 -14.11 -31.58
C SER A 591 3.99 -13.36 -32.90
N GLY A 592 3.16 -13.70 -33.89
CA GLY A 592 3.09 -12.98 -35.18
C GLY A 592 2.66 -11.52 -35.04
N GLY A 593 2.13 -11.14 -33.89
CA GLY A 593 1.84 -9.76 -33.53
C GLY A 593 0.40 -9.33 -33.76
N PHE A 594 0.15 -8.04 -33.52
CA PHE A 594 -1.14 -7.38 -33.72
C PHE A 594 -0.94 -5.93 -34.18
N PHE A 595 -2.01 -5.29 -34.66
CA PHE A 595 -2.00 -3.85 -34.96
C PHE A 595 -2.58 -3.05 -33.79
N ALA A 596 -1.75 -2.21 -33.17
CA ALA A 596 -2.15 -1.41 -31.99
C ALA A 596 -3.10 -0.25 -32.35
N TYR A 597 -3.13 0.16 -33.61
CA TYR A 597 -4.02 1.21 -34.14
C TYR A 597 -4.57 0.77 -35.51
N ASN A 598 -5.23 1.67 -36.24
CA ASN A 598 -5.74 1.37 -37.57
C ASN A 598 -4.62 0.80 -38.47
N ALA A 599 -4.87 -0.37 -39.10
CA ALA A 599 -3.86 -1.07 -39.89
C ALA A 599 -3.34 -0.27 -41.10
N ASN A 600 -4.04 0.77 -41.54
CA ASN A 600 -3.61 1.69 -42.60
C ASN A 600 -2.76 2.87 -42.10
N PHE A 601 -2.67 3.07 -40.77
CA PHE A 601 -1.76 4.05 -40.20
C PHE A 601 -0.31 3.68 -40.53
N ARG A 602 0.53 4.67 -40.85
CA ARG A 602 1.93 4.47 -41.25
C ARG A 602 2.93 5.22 -40.39
N GLY A 603 2.51 5.71 -39.22
CA GLY A 603 3.39 6.40 -38.29
C GLY A 603 4.25 5.49 -37.44
N GLY A 604 4.00 4.17 -37.47
CA GLY A 604 4.59 3.21 -36.55
C GLY A 604 3.95 3.23 -35.16
N VAL A 605 4.61 2.56 -34.22
CA VAL A 605 4.16 2.42 -32.84
C VAL A 605 5.36 2.41 -31.88
N ASN A 606 5.28 3.23 -30.83
CA ASN A 606 6.19 3.17 -29.69
C ASN A 606 5.62 2.15 -28.69
N VAL A 607 6.49 1.36 -28.06
CA VAL A 607 6.10 0.30 -27.11
C VAL A 607 6.86 0.48 -25.79
N ALA A 608 6.17 0.24 -24.69
CA ALA A 608 6.72 0.11 -23.35
C ALA A 608 5.93 -0.96 -22.59
N CYS A 609 6.53 -1.52 -21.55
CA CYS A 609 6.01 -2.70 -20.87
C CYS A 609 6.28 -2.61 -19.37
N GLY A 610 5.39 -3.19 -18.57
CA GLY A 610 5.42 -3.14 -17.11
C GLY A 610 4.05 -3.46 -16.51
N ASP A 611 4.03 -3.77 -15.23
CA ASP A 611 2.80 -4.07 -14.50
C ASP A 611 2.08 -2.79 -14.05
N ILE A 612 1.07 -2.38 -14.81
CA ILE A 612 0.27 -1.18 -14.53
C ILE A 612 -0.98 -1.44 -13.68
N ASP A 613 -1.19 -2.68 -13.19
CA ASP A 613 -2.35 -3.00 -12.35
C ASP A 613 -2.06 -3.86 -11.10
N GLY A 614 -0.79 -4.20 -10.85
CA GLY A 614 -0.31 -4.85 -9.63
C GLY A 614 -0.59 -6.35 -9.55
N ASN A 615 -0.89 -7.01 -10.68
CA ASN A 615 -1.19 -8.44 -10.71
C ASN A 615 0.02 -9.34 -11.03
N GLY A 616 1.20 -8.77 -11.22
CA GLY A 616 2.45 -9.48 -11.53
C GLY A 616 2.62 -9.89 -12.99
N ILE A 617 1.73 -9.47 -13.89
CA ILE A 617 1.82 -9.72 -15.34
C ILE A 617 2.04 -8.39 -16.05
N ASP A 618 3.04 -8.26 -16.92
CA ASP A 618 3.29 -7.00 -17.62
C ASP A 618 2.23 -6.73 -18.71
N LYS A 619 1.92 -5.46 -18.93
CA LYS A 619 1.01 -5.02 -20.00
C LYS A 619 1.84 -4.37 -21.09
N ILE A 620 1.47 -4.64 -22.34
CA ILE A 620 2.06 -3.92 -23.48
C ILE A 620 1.32 -2.58 -23.58
N VAL A 621 2.03 -1.49 -23.38
CA VAL A 621 1.54 -0.11 -23.54
C VAL A 621 2.11 0.46 -24.82
N THR A 622 1.26 1.06 -25.64
CA THR A 622 1.63 1.60 -26.95
C THR A 622 1.32 3.08 -27.04
N GLY A 623 2.21 3.82 -27.71
CA GLY A 623 1.98 5.19 -28.15
C GLY A 623 2.00 5.29 -29.67
N ALA A 624 1.08 6.06 -30.25
CA ALA A 624 1.06 6.23 -31.71
C ALA A 624 2.33 6.96 -32.17
N GLY A 625 2.94 6.49 -33.26
CA GLY A 625 4.12 7.13 -33.83
C GLY A 625 3.81 8.43 -34.60
N TYR A 626 4.80 8.93 -35.33
CA TYR A 626 4.73 10.21 -36.04
C TYR A 626 3.57 10.25 -37.06
N GLY A 627 2.86 11.37 -37.15
CA GLY A 627 1.66 11.53 -37.98
C GLY A 627 0.38 11.02 -37.30
N GLY A 628 0.50 10.34 -36.16
CA GLY A 628 -0.61 9.96 -35.29
C GLY A 628 -0.81 10.96 -34.15
N SER A 629 -1.96 10.86 -33.48
CA SER A 629 -2.21 11.64 -32.26
C SER A 629 -1.40 11.13 -31.06
N SER A 630 -1.52 11.80 -29.93
CA SER A 630 -0.96 11.40 -28.63
C SER A 630 -1.68 10.19 -27.99
N HIS A 631 -2.26 9.30 -28.79
CA HIS A 631 -3.13 8.23 -28.32
C HIS A 631 -2.30 7.11 -27.69
N VAL A 632 -2.57 6.81 -26.43
CA VAL A 632 -1.96 5.73 -25.65
C VAL A 632 -2.99 4.62 -25.47
N ARG A 633 -2.58 3.37 -25.67
CA ARG A 633 -3.40 2.17 -25.48
C ARG A 633 -2.59 1.11 -24.74
N TYR A 634 -3.26 0.15 -24.12
CA TYR A 634 -2.59 -0.98 -23.49
C TYR A 634 -3.38 -2.28 -23.67
N PHE A 635 -2.65 -3.40 -23.66
CA PHE A 635 -3.14 -4.69 -24.12
C PHE A 635 -2.84 -5.79 -23.11
N ASN A 636 -3.73 -6.79 -23.04
CA ASN A 636 -3.53 -7.99 -22.23
C ASN A 636 -2.61 -9.02 -22.91
N SER A 637 -2.38 -10.15 -22.24
CA SER A 637 -1.59 -11.28 -22.75
C SER A 637 -2.14 -11.94 -24.02
N LYS A 638 -3.42 -11.70 -24.35
CA LYS A 638 -4.09 -12.14 -25.58
C LYS A 638 -4.06 -11.07 -26.68
N PHE A 639 -3.36 -9.96 -26.45
CA PHE A 639 -3.24 -8.81 -27.36
C PHE A 639 -4.56 -8.07 -27.62
N GLU A 640 -5.50 -8.21 -26.71
CA GLU A 640 -6.76 -7.49 -26.75
C GLU A 640 -6.59 -6.16 -26.01
N PRO A 641 -7.11 -5.05 -26.56
CA PRO A 641 -7.06 -3.77 -25.87
C PRO A 641 -7.92 -3.83 -24.61
N LEU A 642 -7.34 -3.48 -23.47
CA LEU A 642 -8.05 -3.45 -22.18
C LEU A 642 -8.88 -2.17 -22.01
N SER A 643 -8.65 -1.16 -22.85
CA SER A 643 -9.36 0.13 -22.87
C SER A 643 -9.34 0.74 -24.28
N PRO A 644 -10.29 1.65 -24.61
CA PRO A 644 -10.18 2.51 -25.79
C PRO A 644 -8.90 3.35 -25.84
N GLY A 645 -8.21 3.52 -24.71
CA GLY A 645 -7.03 4.36 -24.56
C GLY A 645 -7.37 5.82 -24.28
N PHE A 646 -6.34 6.66 -24.19
CA PHE A 646 -6.47 8.08 -23.86
C PHE A 646 -5.47 8.94 -24.64
N TRP A 647 -5.72 10.24 -24.73
CA TRP A 647 -4.80 11.18 -25.37
C TRP A 647 -3.93 11.87 -24.33
N ALA A 648 -2.63 11.56 -24.36
CA ALA A 648 -1.69 12.10 -23.39
C ALA A 648 -1.35 13.58 -23.61
N PHE A 649 -1.58 14.09 -24.81
CA PHE A 649 -1.44 15.49 -25.21
C PHE A 649 -2.65 15.89 -26.07
N GLY A 650 -2.68 17.09 -26.66
CA GLY A 650 -3.80 17.49 -27.52
C GLY A 650 -4.13 16.44 -28.59
N GLN A 651 -5.41 16.10 -28.74
CA GLN A 651 -5.92 15.11 -29.70
C GLN A 651 -5.58 15.47 -31.16
N GLU A 652 -5.48 16.77 -31.45
CA GLU A 652 -5.08 17.28 -32.77
C GLU A 652 -3.57 17.29 -33.01
N SER A 653 -2.76 16.97 -32.00
CA SER A 653 -1.32 16.77 -32.23
C SER A 653 -1.10 15.66 -33.25
N ARG A 654 -0.08 15.81 -34.09
CA ARG A 654 0.36 14.79 -35.05
C ARG A 654 1.82 14.39 -34.84
N THR A 655 2.41 14.78 -33.70
CA THR A 655 3.79 14.42 -33.37
C THR A 655 3.92 12.98 -32.89
N GLY A 656 2.82 12.33 -32.52
CA GLY A 656 2.79 11.05 -31.83
C GLY A 656 3.07 11.19 -30.34
N VAL A 657 3.32 10.07 -29.66
CA VAL A 657 3.69 10.04 -28.24
C VAL A 657 4.63 8.87 -27.98
N ARG A 658 5.68 9.12 -27.19
CA ARG A 658 6.54 8.07 -26.64
C ARG A 658 5.97 7.63 -25.31
N VAL A 659 5.94 6.34 -25.07
CA VAL A 659 5.50 5.76 -23.80
C VAL A 659 6.71 5.17 -23.09
N VAL A 660 6.76 5.38 -21.78
CA VAL A 660 7.72 4.78 -20.84
C VAL A 660 6.89 4.32 -19.66
N LEU A 661 7.19 3.14 -19.10
CA LEU A 661 6.57 2.68 -17.86
C LEU A 661 7.64 2.69 -16.77
N ALA A 662 7.33 3.27 -15.62
CA ALA A 662 8.22 3.24 -14.47
C ALA A 662 7.38 3.34 -13.20
N ASP A 663 7.75 2.56 -12.19
CA ASP A 663 7.22 2.70 -10.84
C ASP A 663 7.91 3.91 -10.19
N LEU A 664 7.22 5.05 -10.14
CA LEU A 664 7.81 6.32 -9.75
C LEU A 664 7.76 6.55 -8.24
N ASP A 665 6.85 5.89 -7.52
CA ASP A 665 6.74 5.97 -6.07
C ASP A 665 7.11 4.66 -5.34
N ASN A 666 7.45 3.59 -6.05
CA ASN A 666 7.85 2.29 -5.51
C ASN A 666 6.69 1.54 -4.84
N ASP A 667 5.45 1.70 -5.35
CA ASP A 667 4.27 0.98 -4.86
C ASP A 667 4.14 -0.42 -5.50
N GLY A 668 5.02 -0.77 -6.44
CA GLY A 668 5.03 -2.02 -7.19
C GLY A 668 4.15 -1.99 -8.45
N ILE A 669 3.51 -0.85 -8.74
CA ILE A 669 2.71 -0.59 -9.94
C ILE A 669 3.47 0.44 -10.79
N ALA A 670 3.56 0.19 -12.09
CA ALA A 670 4.20 1.12 -12.99
C ALA A 670 3.23 2.22 -13.45
N GLU A 671 3.67 3.48 -13.38
CA GLU A 671 2.96 4.60 -14.00
C GLU A 671 3.18 4.63 -15.52
N ILE A 672 2.15 5.07 -16.23
CA ILE A 672 2.24 5.34 -17.66
C ILE A 672 2.81 6.75 -17.87
N LEU A 673 4.04 6.82 -18.35
CA LEU A 673 4.71 8.07 -18.68
C LEU A 673 4.59 8.33 -20.17
N ALA A 674 3.90 9.42 -20.51
CA ALA A 674 3.79 9.87 -21.88
C ALA A 674 4.75 11.04 -22.12
N ALA A 675 5.77 10.78 -22.94
CA ALA A 675 6.83 11.72 -23.25
C ALA A 675 6.60 12.39 -24.61
N SER A 676 6.87 13.69 -24.67
CA SER A 676 6.90 14.44 -25.92
C SER A 676 8.00 13.89 -26.84
N PRO A 677 7.71 13.67 -28.14
CA PRO A 677 8.73 13.31 -29.12
C PRO A 677 9.79 14.39 -29.29
N ASP A 678 9.38 15.66 -29.19
CA ASP A 678 10.26 16.82 -29.21
C ASP A 678 11.04 16.90 -27.89
N THR A 679 12.34 17.17 -27.99
CA THR A 679 13.26 17.25 -26.86
C THR A 679 13.86 18.64 -26.77
N PHE A 680 13.90 19.18 -25.57
CA PHE A 680 14.67 20.37 -25.24
C PHE A 680 16.18 20.07 -25.24
N THR A 681 16.98 21.02 -25.72
CA THR A 681 18.44 20.98 -25.66
C THR A 681 18.95 22.31 -25.11
N THR A 682 19.71 22.31 -24.00
CA THR A 682 20.48 23.52 -23.66
C THR A 682 21.69 23.59 -24.56
N VAL A 683 21.88 24.71 -25.27
CA VAL A 683 23.14 24.97 -25.97
C VAL A 683 24.22 25.19 -24.91
N ILE A 684 25.09 24.20 -24.69
CA ILE A 684 26.36 24.44 -24.00
C ILE A 684 27.28 25.00 -25.08
N ASN A 685 27.43 26.33 -25.11
CA ASN A 685 28.60 26.93 -25.74
C ASN A 685 29.80 26.40 -24.96
N LYS A 686 30.53 25.45 -25.56
CA LYS A 686 31.83 25.02 -25.06
C LYS A 686 32.85 26.13 -25.22
#